data_AF-C1MH00-F1
#
_entry.id   AF-C1MH00-F1
#
_cell.length_a   1.000
_cell.length_b   1.000
_cell.length_c   1.000
_cell.angle_alpha   90.00
_cell.angle_beta   90.00
_cell.angle_gamma   90.00
#
_symmetry.space_group_name_H-M   'P 1'
#
loop_
_entity.id
_entity.type
_entity.pdbx_description
1 polymer ?
#
loop_
_entity_poly.entity_id
_entity_poly.type
_entity_poly.pdbx_seq_one_letter_code
_entity_poly.pdbx_strand_id
1 'polypeptide(L)'
;MASDADAAAEAAVHDDGGGDDDVDEEEEARVRAVVPSLSSPDAATRATAAESLLDGASSPMSWARALARCDAIVPLLALVQAVKRDVHDGMRPIECAENSDAVIAAGDAALLVLAEVANVAAQMLAEEGWDVARCDDEERAVFVDERSGMSQVAPPALASTANDAIAAVIVETLTLVTPLRCPDASTTEPRWPVRVLSHSPATATADGESARASLSVLDCALEEGDAGDVTRVMVRGPWTGSDGDVDGEVDPSEPPGTALDGWSDAAAAAALALRLAASASASAPASAPGAEPSPSPPPPRRVLVCGLRCGSIAAYLASRGAEIRVDVLEPDARVADAAREHFNLDFDDERWDDLTESGRAARLATPPKAGRARVWSGVSMEAFAAAAKASVGGGFFAVLSTPGTQRFDALLAAKASASVATFVKLVRSLLNEDDGVAVLAENDGETLGAMAVASAGCFGADAVVAAREDDDESNSNANAEPPSAKRAKTDADGAFAAAFAAPRGGVVVAVTTTNPAGLGDVATFFSRAAWARVVARLAPAPFAVDVAERLGSSASKVARVSFRAAADDADEAAEAAEAAVAVASVVPERARAAAAANAGNAGWDLFGGGDGESPPSPPPPDVGSAAYWTGVMGLPVGGGAARAPAPAARASTAAAAATAKDAAAVREDGYAWGDRACDADDARKLSDAVSKLVAAGWPPACVFLSDLAWEVTGKLWDRAAAILGGDDEDEIVLEPSLAAFKLDAAAGKAGRRYVGNNFGQPHRDYTFEDVYGDGAAGGPAAPIAPPLPNVLSVWMPIVDVTLDNGCVYVVPKRADPGGGAGESDAAAPKFDRAAVVPLAPAPAGTFFAWAGNTVHWGSGCAEKAAAAPRESLAFVFRRKSARCDRRAEPLTRAACACARLDDGRRGPPLPARLKIVQHAMTCFEHWYGDTAATRAKLTPSQTTN
;
A
#
# COMPACT_ATOMS: atom_id res chain seq x y z
N MET A 1 30.12 -47.35 49.44
CA MET A 1 29.99 -48.02 48.13
C MET A 1 28.51 -48.20 47.87
N ALA A 2 28.05 -47.98 46.63
CA ALA A 2 26.66 -48.08 46.17
C ALA A 2 25.66 -47.16 46.92
N SER A 3 25.12 -46.09 46.33
CA SER A 3 24.22 -45.99 45.16
C SER A 3 22.80 -46.46 45.46
N ASP A 4 21.88 -45.48 45.48
CA ASP A 4 20.43 -45.49 45.16
C ASP A 4 19.89 -44.18 45.81
N ALA A 5 19.51 -43.14 45.07
CA ALA A 5 18.42 -42.98 44.08
C ALA A 5 17.13 -42.44 44.73
N ASP A 6 16.56 -41.42 44.07
CA ASP A 6 15.30 -40.69 44.34
C ASP A 6 15.08 -39.96 45.67
N ALA A 7 15.13 -38.62 45.61
CA ALA A 7 13.91 -37.81 45.68
C ALA A 7 14.13 -36.36 45.16
N ALA A 8 13.15 -35.86 44.40
CA ALA A 8 12.87 -34.45 44.07
C ALA A 8 13.97 -33.63 43.34
N ALA A 9 13.87 -33.61 42.00
CA ALA A 9 14.32 -32.46 41.21
C ALA A 9 13.15 -31.46 41.08
N GLU A 10 13.32 -30.25 41.59
CA GLU A 10 12.41 -29.11 41.37
C GLU A 10 13.19 -27.97 40.70
N ALA A 11 12.50 -27.15 39.91
CA ALA A 11 13.11 -26.33 38.87
C ALA A 11 14.07 -25.24 39.40
N ALA A 12 15.25 -25.18 38.78
CA ALA A 12 16.03 -23.96 38.65
C ALA A 12 16.05 -23.59 37.17
N VAL A 13 15.17 -22.66 36.78
CA VAL A 13 15.25 -21.98 35.48
C VAL A 13 16.56 -21.17 35.48
N HIS A 14 17.44 -21.42 34.52
CA HIS A 14 18.46 -20.44 34.17
C HIS A 14 17.85 -19.46 33.17
N ASP A 15 17.85 -18.21 33.61
CA ASP A 15 17.46 -17.02 32.88
C ASP A 15 18.66 -16.58 32.02
N ASP A 16 18.83 -17.20 30.85
CA ASP A 16 19.75 -16.73 29.81
C ASP A 16 19.05 -15.64 28.97
N GLY A 17 18.89 -14.45 29.58
CA GLY A 17 18.44 -13.25 28.88
C GLY A 17 19.54 -12.65 28.00
N GLY A 18 19.87 -13.33 26.89
CA GLY A 18 20.89 -12.88 25.93
C GLY A 18 20.84 -13.55 24.55
N GLY A 19 20.32 -12.79 23.57
CA GLY A 19 20.29 -13.02 22.11
C GLY A 19 19.62 -11.77 21.49
N ASP A 20 19.93 -11.25 20.30
CA ASP A 20 20.52 -11.87 19.09
C ASP A 20 21.49 -10.94 18.31
N ASP A 21 22.08 -9.92 18.94
CA ASP A 21 22.81 -8.85 18.21
C ASP A 21 24.27 -9.15 17.80
N ASP A 22 24.89 -10.23 18.31
CA ASP A 22 26.28 -10.59 17.99
C ASP A 22 26.41 -11.21 16.58
N VAL A 23 26.38 -10.35 15.56
CA VAL A 23 26.82 -10.72 14.19
C VAL A 23 28.32 -10.98 14.20
N ASP A 24 28.72 -12.10 13.62
CA ASP A 24 30.10 -12.53 13.50
C ASP A 24 30.92 -11.52 12.65
N GLU A 25 31.74 -10.69 13.29
CA GLU A 25 32.56 -9.66 12.63
C GLU A 25 33.53 -10.26 11.59
N GLU A 26 33.97 -11.51 11.78
CA GLU A 26 34.84 -12.21 10.84
C GLU A 26 34.06 -12.57 9.55
N GLU A 27 32.81 -12.99 9.69
CA GLU A 27 31.91 -13.28 8.58
C GLU A 27 31.52 -12.01 7.80
N GLU A 28 31.22 -10.91 8.49
CA GLU A 28 30.94 -9.63 7.81
C GLU A 28 32.18 -9.10 7.07
N ALA A 29 33.38 -9.22 7.66
CA ALA A 29 34.63 -8.87 6.99
C ALA A 29 34.92 -9.76 5.77
N ARG A 30 34.61 -11.06 5.85
CA ARG A 30 34.74 -12.04 4.75
C ARG A 30 33.84 -11.67 3.57
N VAL A 31 32.55 -11.48 3.81
CA VAL A 31 31.57 -11.10 2.79
C VAL A 31 31.95 -9.76 2.15
N ARG A 32 32.30 -8.75 2.95
CA ARG A 32 32.68 -7.40 2.47
C ARG A 32 33.90 -7.42 1.53
N ALA A 33 34.82 -8.37 1.71
CA ALA A 33 35.97 -8.54 0.80
C ALA A 33 35.57 -9.13 -0.57
N VAL A 34 34.49 -9.90 -0.64
CA VAL A 34 34.01 -10.57 -1.86
C VAL A 34 33.08 -9.67 -2.68
N VAL A 35 32.16 -8.93 -2.04
CA VAL A 35 31.08 -8.18 -2.71
C VAL A 35 31.53 -7.32 -3.91
N PRO A 36 32.64 -6.55 -3.88
CA PRO A 36 33.08 -5.78 -5.04
C PRO A 36 33.37 -6.61 -6.30
N SER A 37 33.68 -7.89 -6.14
CA SER A 37 33.96 -8.83 -7.25
C SER A 37 32.68 -9.34 -7.93
N LEU A 38 31.53 -9.31 -7.25
CA LEU A 38 30.22 -9.63 -7.84
C LEU A 38 29.85 -8.64 -8.96
N SER A 39 30.43 -7.44 -8.93
CA SER A 39 30.20 -6.35 -9.89
C SER A 39 31.34 -6.20 -10.91
N SER A 40 32.25 -7.19 -10.98
CA SER A 40 33.37 -7.21 -11.92
C SER A 40 32.89 -7.22 -13.39
N PRO A 41 33.55 -6.51 -14.32
CA PRO A 41 33.23 -6.62 -15.74
C PRO A 41 33.50 -8.04 -16.29
N ASP A 42 34.39 -8.81 -15.68
CA ASP A 42 34.68 -10.20 -16.06
C ASP A 42 33.69 -11.19 -15.42
N ALA A 43 33.01 -11.98 -16.26
CA ALA A 43 32.00 -12.94 -15.82
C ALA A 43 32.58 -14.10 -15.00
N ALA A 44 33.81 -14.55 -15.29
CA ALA A 44 34.43 -15.63 -14.53
C ALA A 44 34.76 -15.20 -13.10
N THR A 45 35.26 -13.97 -12.92
CA THR A 45 35.45 -13.34 -11.61
C THR A 45 34.15 -13.27 -10.83
N ARG A 46 33.03 -12.87 -11.47
CA ARG A 46 31.71 -12.83 -10.81
C ARG A 46 31.23 -14.21 -10.36
N ALA A 47 31.42 -15.24 -11.20
CA ALA A 47 31.06 -16.62 -10.85
C ALA A 47 31.85 -17.11 -9.63
N THR A 48 33.18 -16.98 -9.64
CA THR A 48 34.03 -17.35 -8.49
C THR A 48 33.66 -16.59 -7.21
N ALA A 49 33.30 -15.30 -7.33
CA ALA A 49 32.86 -14.50 -6.19
C ALA A 49 31.53 -15.02 -5.62
N ALA A 50 30.52 -15.25 -6.46
CA ALA A 50 29.22 -15.78 -6.03
C ALA A 50 29.34 -17.19 -5.40
N GLU A 51 30.12 -18.09 -6.01
CA GLU A 51 30.40 -19.43 -5.46
C GLU A 51 31.04 -19.35 -4.06
N SER A 52 32.01 -18.45 -3.85
CA SER A 52 32.73 -18.32 -2.58
C SER A 52 31.87 -17.87 -1.38
N LEU A 53 30.68 -17.29 -1.64
CA LEU A 53 29.74 -16.91 -0.59
C LEU A 53 29.00 -18.11 0.02
N LEU A 54 28.97 -19.26 -0.66
CA LEU A 54 28.34 -20.51 -0.18
C LEU A 54 29.24 -21.30 0.77
N ASP A 55 30.54 -21.03 0.80
CA ASP A 55 31.46 -21.72 1.70
C ASP A 55 31.30 -21.25 3.15
N GLY A 56 31.24 -22.19 4.11
CA GLY A 56 31.78 -22.00 5.46
C GLY A 56 31.02 -21.14 6.49
N ALA A 57 29.73 -20.83 6.30
CA ALA A 57 28.94 -20.07 7.28
C ALA A 57 28.90 -20.72 8.69
N SER A 58 29.14 -19.94 9.75
CA SER A 58 29.06 -20.38 11.16
C SER A 58 27.61 -20.53 11.65
N SER A 59 26.70 -19.68 11.17
CA SER A 59 25.25 -19.76 11.36
C SER A 59 24.53 -19.21 10.10
N PRO A 60 23.41 -19.81 9.64
CA PRO A 60 22.67 -19.32 8.49
C PRO A 60 22.18 -17.87 8.66
N MET A 61 21.72 -17.51 9.86
CA MET A 61 21.17 -16.18 10.13
C MET A 61 22.26 -15.10 10.21
N SER A 62 23.43 -15.38 10.81
CA SER A 62 24.55 -14.42 10.82
C SER A 62 25.08 -14.17 9.41
N TRP A 63 25.18 -15.22 8.60
CA TRP A 63 25.56 -15.16 7.19
C TRP A 63 24.57 -14.35 6.34
N ALA A 64 23.27 -14.61 6.45
CA ALA A 64 22.24 -13.84 5.73
C ALA A 64 22.26 -12.35 6.12
N ARG A 65 22.45 -12.04 7.40
CA ARG A 65 22.62 -10.66 7.90
C ARG A 65 23.91 -10.01 7.37
N ALA A 66 25.02 -10.76 7.30
CA ALA A 66 26.28 -10.27 6.73
C ALA A 66 26.14 -9.95 5.22
N LEU A 67 25.46 -10.80 4.44
CA LEU A 67 25.15 -10.54 3.03
C LEU A 67 24.35 -9.25 2.83
N ALA A 68 23.25 -9.08 3.57
CA ALA A 68 22.43 -7.89 3.48
C ALA A 68 23.18 -6.61 3.96
N ARG A 69 23.88 -6.65 5.10
CA ARG A 69 24.69 -5.52 5.61
C ARG A 69 25.83 -5.12 4.68
N CYS A 70 26.42 -6.06 3.95
CA CYS A 70 27.51 -5.81 3.01
C CYS A 70 27.05 -5.40 1.60
N ASP A 71 25.75 -5.19 1.37
CA ASP A 71 25.17 -4.89 0.04
C ASP A 71 25.42 -6.00 -1.01
N ALA A 72 25.35 -7.27 -0.60
CA ALA A 72 25.49 -8.40 -1.52
C ALA A 72 24.20 -8.68 -2.30
N ILE A 73 23.02 -8.37 -1.74
CA ILE A 73 21.71 -8.75 -2.30
C ILE A 73 21.49 -8.15 -3.70
N VAL A 74 21.74 -6.85 -3.88
CA VAL A 74 21.56 -6.17 -5.19
C VAL A 74 22.46 -6.75 -6.29
N PRO A 75 23.80 -6.87 -6.13
CA PRO A 75 24.63 -7.48 -7.17
C PRO A 75 24.34 -8.97 -7.39
N LEU A 76 23.88 -9.73 -6.38
CA LEU A 76 23.40 -11.11 -6.58
C LEU A 76 22.13 -11.14 -7.44
N LEU A 77 21.15 -10.26 -7.18
CA LEU A 77 19.96 -10.13 -8.04
C LEU A 77 20.35 -9.75 -9.48
N ALA A 78 21.29 -8.83 -9.66
CA ALA A 78 21.81 -8.46 -10.97
C ALA A 78 22.43 -9.67 -11.72
N LEU A 79 23.12 -10.57 -11.01
CA LEU A 79 23.67 -11.79 -11.59
C LEU A 79 22.59 -12.78 -12.02
N VAL A 80 21.55 -12.99 -11.21
CA VAL A 80 20.40 -13.84 -11.57
C VAL A 80 19.70 -13.29 -12.82
N GLN A 81 19.50 -11.97 -12.88
CA GLN A 81 18.78 -11.25 -13.93
C GLN A 81 19.60 -11.08 -15.22
N ALA A 82 20.93 -11.19 -15.15
CA ALA A 82 21.82 -11.15 -16.33
C ALA A 82 21.68 -12.41 -17.22
N VAL A 83 21.25 -13.54 -16.66
CA VAL A 83 20.98 -14.76 -17.41
C VAL A 83 19.62 -14.66 -18.10
N LYS A 84 19.59 -14.73 -19.43
CA LYS A 84 18.34 -14.79 -20.18
C LYS A 84 17.69 -16.15 -20.00
N ARG A 85 16.44 -16.19 -19.50
CA ARG A 85 15.71 -17.41 -19.12
C ARG A 85 14.35 -17.43 -19.80
N ASP A 86 13.85 -18.62 -20.10
CA ASP A 86 12.49 -18.80 -20.64
C ASP A 86 11.51 -19.04 -19.49
N VAL A 87 10.55 -18.13 -19.32
CA VAL A 87 9.48 -18.29 -18.31
C VAL A 87 8.60 -19.52 -18.58
N HIS A 88 8.46 -19.95 -19.83
CA HIS A 88 7.59 -21.07 -20.22
C HIS A 88 8.30 -22.44 -20.13
N ASP A 89 9.63 -22.48 -20.05
CA ASP A 89 10.45 -23.70 -19.79
C ASP A 89 11.11 -23.64 -18.39
N GLY A 90 10.32 -23.24 -17.38
CA GLY A 90 10.71 -23.33 -15.97
C GLY A 90 11.96 -22.51 -15.59
N MET A 91 12.12 -21.31 -16.18
CA MET A 91 13.26 -20.41 -15.93
C MET A 91 14.62 -20.97 -16.36
N ARG A 92 14.63 -21.89 -17.31
CA ARG A 92 15.86 -22.44 -17.90
C ARG A 92 16.57 -21.39 -18.77
N PRO A 93 17.92 -21.32 -18.76
CA PRO A 93 18.67 -20.42 -19.64
C PRO A 93 18.42 -20.71 -21.13
N ILE A 94 18.20 -19.65 -21.92
CA ILE A 94 18.03 -19.74 -23.38
C ILE A 94 19.38 -19.74 -24.12
N GLU A 95 19.40 -20.30 -25.33
CA GLU A 95 20.58 -20.27 -26.19
C GLU A 95 20.68 -18.91 -26.91
N CYS A 96 21.49 -17.99 -26.38
CA CYS A 96 21.75 -16.66 -26.96
C CYS A 96 23.21 -16.23 -26.78
N ALA A 97 23.62 -15.12 -27.40
CA ALA A 97 25.02 -14.68 -27.41
C ALA A 97 25.48 -14.11 -26.04
N GLU A 98 24.53 -13.65 -25.24
CA GLU A 98 24.71 -13.05 -23.92
C GLU A 98 24.94 -14.13 -22.84
N ASN A 99 24.29 -15.29 -22.99
CA ASN A 99 24.38 -16.44 -22.09
C ASN A 99 25.64 -17.29 -22.31
N SER A 100 26.82 -16.71 -22.06
CA SER A 100 28.06 -17.49 -21.99
C SER A 100 28.10 -18.39 -20.74
N ASP A 101 28.86 -19.49 -20.78
CA ASP A 101 29.02 -20.44 -19.65
C ASP A 101 29.33 -19.73 -18.32
N ALA A 102 30.18 -18.70 -18.34
CA ALA A 102 30.56 -17.93 -17.15
C ALA A 102 29.44 -16.99 -16.65
N VAL A 103 28.58 -16.49 -17.54
CA VAL A 103 27.39 -15.70 -17.16
C VAL A 103 26.33 -16.62 -16.54
N ILE A 104 26.09 -17.79 -17.13
CA ILE A 104 25.19 -18.80 -16.58
C ILE A 104 25.68 -19.25 -15.19
N ALA A 105 26.96 -19.61 -15.07
CA ALA A 105 27.54 -20.03 -13.79
C ALA A 105 27.42 -18.95 -12.70
N ALA A 106 27.67 -17.67 -13.03
CA ALA A 106 27.52 -16.58 -12.08
C ALA A 106 26.06 -16.37 -11.63
N GLY A 107 25.10 -16.47 -12.56
CA GLY A 107 23.67 -16.34 -12.24
C GLY A 107 23.11 -17.54 -11.48
N ASP A 108 23.54 -18.76 -11.79
CA ASP A 108 23.13 -19.97 -11.06
C ASP A 108 23.74 -20.00 -9.64
N ALA A 109 25.02 -19.63 -9.48
CA ALA A 109 25.64 -19.48 -8.16
C ALA A 109 24.96 -18.39 -7.31
N ALA A 110 24.64 -17.23 -7.92
CA ALA A 110 23.91 -16.16 -7.23
C ALA A 110 22.47 -16.58 -6.84
N LEU A 111 21.79 -17.35 -7.70
CA LEU A 111 20.47 -17.89 -7.40
C LEU A 111 20.51 -18.88 -6.22
N LEU A 112 21.56 -19.71 -6.12
CA LEU A 112 21.78 -20.59 -4.96
C LEU A 112 22.00 -19.80 -3.67
N VAL A 113 22.83 -18.74 -3.70
CA VAL A 113 23.04 -17.87 -2.52
C VAL A 113 21.71 -17.24 -2.07
N LEU A 114 20.95 -16.66 -2.99
CA LEU A 114 19.66 -16.04 -2.64
C LEU A 114 18.59 -17.06 -2.22
N ALA A 115 18.63 -18.30 -2.74
CA ALA A 115 17.75 -19.37 -2.30
C ALA A 115 18.03 -19.80 -0.85
N GLU A 116 19.29 -19.84 -0.42
CA GLU A 116 19.62 -20.11 0.98
C GLU A 116 19.26 -18.94 1.92
N VAL A 117 19.35 -17.69 1.45
CA VAL A 117 18.79 -16.53 2.19
C VAL A 117 17.26 -16.66 2.30
N ALA A 118 16.58 -17.10 1.23
CA ALA A 118 15.14 -17.37 1.24
C ALA A 118 14.75 -18.55 2.15
N ASN A 119 15.63 -19.54 2.35
CA ASN A 119 15.42 -20.60 3.36
C ASN A 119 15.46 -20.03 4.80
N VAL A 120 16.38 -19.09 5.09
CA VAL A 120 16.42 -18.38 6.38
C VAL A 120 15.15 -17.56 6.59
N ALA A 121 14.70 -16.84 5.56
CA ALA A 121 13.43 -16.12 5.57
C ALA A 121 12.21 -17.01 5.87
N ALA A 122 12.13 -18.18 5.23
CA ALA A 122 11.06 -19.15 5.46
C ALA A 122 11.08 -19.69 6.90
N GLN A 123 12.27 -19.84 7.52
CA GLN A 123 12.37 -20.19 8.93
C GLN A 123 11.85 -19.07 9.85
N MET A 124 12.24 -17.81 9.61
CA MET A 124 11.75 -16.66 10.39
C MET A 124 10.21 -16.55 10.34
N LEU A 125 9.63 -16.77 9.16
CA LEU A 125 8.18 -16.80 8.95
C LEU A 125 7.51 -17.93 9.75
N ALA A 126 8.04 -19.16 9.66
CA ALA A 126 7.51 -20.31 10.38
C ALA A 126 7.59 -20.16 11.91
N GLU A 127 8.64 -19.53 12.44
CA GLU A 127 8.79 -19.25 13.88
C GLU A 127 7.73 -18.26 14.40
N GLU A 128 7.21 -17.37 13.55
CA GLU A 128 6.11 -16.45 13.87
C GLU A 128 4.72 -16.95 13.39
N GLY A 129 4.62 -18.20 12.93
CA GLY A 129 3.35 -18.85 12.56
C GLY A 129 2.86 -18.52 11.14
N TRP A 130 3.77 -18.29 10.21
CA TRP A 130 3.48 -18.11 8.78
C TRP A 130 4.01 -19.27 7.94
N ASP A 131 3.17 -19.80 7.06
CA ASP A 131 3.54 -20.72 5.99
C ASP A 131 3.75 -19.97 4.66
N VAL A 132 4.59 -20.51 3.78
CA VAL A 132 4.88 -19.93 2.46
C VAL A 132 4.33 -20.86 1.37
N ALA A 133 3.16 -20.50 0.86
CA ALA A 133 2.52 -21.17 -0.26
C ALA A 133 3.00 -20.57 -1.61
N ARG A 134 2.78 -21.32 -2.70
CA ARG A 134 2.91 -20.79 -4.07
C ARG A 134 1.53 -20.55 -4.66
N CYS A 135 1.31 -19.37 -5.22
CA CYS A 135 0.14 -19.10 -6.05
C CYS A 135 0.41 -19.62 -7.47
N ASP A 136 -0.25 -20.71 -7.86
CA ASP A 136 -0.15 -21.24 -9.23
C ASP A 136 -0.78 -20.29 -10.29
N ASP A 137 -1.55 -19.28 -9.88
CA ASP A 137 -2.18 -18.28 -10.75
C ASP A 137 -1.23 -17.11 -11.08
N GLU A 138 -0.47 -16.66 -10.10
CA GLU A 138 0.42 -15.49 -10.20
C GLU A 138 1.90 -15.89 -10.25
N GLU A 139 2.16 -17.20 -10.17
CA GLU A 139 3.44 -17.92 -10.06
C GLU A 139 4.34 -17.53 -8.87
N ARG A 140 3.89 -16.58 -8.04
CA ARG A 140 4.60 -15.97 -6.89
C ARG A 140 4.31 -16.62 -5.53
N ALA A 141 5.12 -16.26 -4.54
CA ALA A 141 4.92 -16.62 -3.14
C ALA A 141 3.66 -15.97 -2.55
N VAL A 142 3.02 -16.66 -1.61
CA VAL A 142 1.90 -16.18 -0.80
C VAL A 142 2.13 -16.60 0.64
N PHE A 143 2.10 -15.63 1.54
CA PHE A 143 2.30 -15.82 2.97
C PHE A 143 0.95 -16.10 3.64
N VAL A 144 0.86 -17.21 4.37
CA VAL A 144 -0.38 -17.68 5.01
C VAL A 144 -0.18 -17.73 6.52
N ASP A 145 -0.92 -16.91 7.27
CA ASP A 145 -0.93 -16.95 8.74
C ASP A 145 -1.67 -18.22 9.20
N GLU A 146 -0.95 -19.15 9.82
CA GLU A 146 -1.47 -20.48 10.18
C GLU A 146 -2.65 -20.43 11.18
N ARG A 147 -2.70 -19.37 12.00
CA ARG A 147 -3.68 -19.21 13.08
C ARG A 147 -5.03 -18.70 12.57
N SER A 148 -4.99 -17.86 11.54
CA SER A 148 -6.14 -17.12 11.00
C SER A 148 -6.57 -17.61 9.61
N GLY A 149 -5.70 -18.35 8.91
CA GLY A 149 -5.88 -18.74 7.52
C GLY A 149 -5.94 -17.55 6.55
N MET A 150 -5.49 -16.36 6.96
CA MET A 150 -5.34 -15.19 6.09
C MET A 150 -4.16 -15.40 5.15
N SER A 151 -4.31 -14.99 3.90
CA SER A 151 -3.28 -15.11 2.86
C SER A 151 -2.97 -13.75 2.26
N GLN A 152 -1.70 -13.35 2.23
CA GLN A 152 -1.22 -12.10 1.63
C GLN A 152 -0.04 -12.33 0.69
N VAL A 153 0.19 -11.41 -0.24
CA VAL A 153 1.30 -11.50 -1.21
C VAL A 153 2.51 -10.71 -0.74
N ALA A 154 2.31 -9.47 -0.25
CA ALA A 154 3.36 -8.72 0.41
C ALA A 154 3.90 -9.51 1.62
N PRO A 155 5.21 -9.49 1.89
CA PRO A 155 5.79 -10.07 3.10
C PRO A 155 5.09 -9.56 4.37
N PRO A 156 4.80 -10.42 5.35
CA PRO A 156 4.17 -9.98 6.59
C PRO A 156 5.16 -9.18 7.45
N ALA A 157 4.66 -8.14 8.11
CA ALA A 157 5.39 -7.47 9.16
C ALA A 157 5.56 -8.41 10.36
N LEU A 158 6.80 -8.88 10.58
CA LEU A 158 7.18 -9.77 11.66
C LEU A 158 7.63 -8.97 12.89
N ALA A 159 7.45 -9.54 14.08
CA ALA A 159 7.96 -8.96 15.32
C ALA A 159 9.50 -8.89 15.31
N SER A 160 10.15 -9.90 14.72
CA SER A 160 11.60 -9.96 14.47
C SER A 160 12.12 -8.93 13.46
N THR A 161 11.27 -8.40 12.57
CA THR A 161 11.68 -7.39 11.56
C THR A 161 11.24 -5.97 11.91
N ALA A 162 10.37 -5.78 12.90
CA ALA A 162 9.66 -4.51 13.17
C ALA A 162 10.54 -3.28 13.42
N ASN A 163 11.83 -3.46 13.76
CA ASN A 163 12.82 -2.38 13.85
C ASN A 163 14.17 -2.76 13.19
N ASP A 164 14.16 -3.76 12.30
CA ASP A 164 15.37 -4.30 11.68
C ASP A 164 15.19 -4.43 10.16
N ALA A 165 15.61 -3.39 9.45
CA ALA A 165 15.57 -3.33 7.99
C ALA A 165 16.48 -4.37 7.31
N ILE A 166 17.50 -4.90 7.99
CA ILE A 166 18.33 -6.00 7.47
C ILE A 166 17.52 -7.31 7.51
N ALA A 167 16.79 -7.54 8.60
CA ALA A 167 15.88 -8.69 8.72
C ALA A 167 14.72 -8.59 7.72
N ALA A 168 14.19 -7.39 7.46
CA ALA A 168 13.14 -7.17 6.46
C ALA A 168 13.58 -7.60 5.04
N VAL A 169 14.78 -7.19 4.58
CA VAL A 169 15.35 -7.61 3.27
C VAL A 169 15.52 -9.13 3.17
N ILE A 170 15.92 -9.79 4.26
CA ILE A 170 16.03 -11.25 4.28
C ILE A 170 14.65 -11.85 3.99
N VAL A 171 13.59 -11.43 4.70
CA VAL A 171 12.22 -11.92 4.48
C VAL A 171 11.74 -11.62 3.05
N GLU A 172 12.00 -10.42 2.53
CA GLU A 172 11.64 -10.00 1.17
C GLU A 172 12.34 -10.83 0.08
N THR A 173 13.49 -11.45 0.37
CA THR A 173 14.24 -12.25 -0.62
C THR A 173 13.40 -13.39 -1.23
N LEU A 174 12.40 -13.91 -0.51
CA LEU A 174 11.42 -14.89 -1.01
C LEU A 174 10.60 -14.39 -2.21
N THR A 175 10.22 -13.10 -2.23
CA THR A 175 9.50 -12.51 -3.36
C THR A 175 10.48 -12.11 -4.47
N LEU A 176 11.64 -11.52 -4.12
CA LEU A 176 12.60 -10.95 -5.06
C LEU A 176 13.19 -11.95 -6.06
N VAL A 177 13.40 -13.21 -5.66
CA VAL A 177 13.88 -14.28 -6.57
C VAL A 177 12.77 -14.93 -7.40
N THR A 178 11.51 -14.53 -7.19
CA THR A 178 10.36 -15.14 -7.86
C THR A 178 9.79 -14.17 -8.92
N PRO A 179 9.80 -14.53 -10.21
CA PRO A 179 9.23 -13.68 -11.25
C PRO A 179 7.74 -13.38 -11.03
N LEU A 180 7.33 -12.16 -11.40
CA LEU A 180 5.93 -11.80 -11.55
C LEU A 180 5.36 -12.40 -12.84
N ARG A 181 4.07 -12.76 -12.81
CA ARG A 181 3.32 -13.20 -13.99
C ARG A 181 3.51 -12.23 -15.16
N CYS A 182 3.89 -12.75 -16.32
CA CYS A 182 3.97 -11.94 -17.53
C CYS A 182 2.56 -11.66 -18.11
N PRO A 183 2.20 -10.40 -18.39
CA PRO A 183 0.89 -10.08 -18.98
C PRO A 183 0.79 -10.44 -20.48
N ASP A 184 1.91 -10.56 -21.18
CA ASP A 184 1.96 -10.87 -22.61
C ASP A 184 2.47 -12.30 -22.85
N ALA A 185 1.58 -13.17 -23.32
CA ALA A 185 1.90 -14.56 -23.66
C ALA A 185 2.89 -14.72 -24.83
N SER A 186 3.25 -13.64 -25.52
CA SER A 186 4.31 -13.63 -26.56
C SER A 186 5.70 -13.28 -26.01
N THR A 187 5.79 -12.74 -24.79
CA THR A 187 7.08 -12.52 -24.10
C THR A 187 7.58 -13.82 -23.48
N THR A 188 8.90 -14.03 -23.61
CA THR A 188 9.64 -15.13 -22.96
C THR A 188 10.55 -14.64 -21.82
N GLU A 189 10.81 -13.32 -21.72
CA GLU A 189 11.63 -12.76 -20.64
C GLU A 189 10.86 -12.66 -19.30
N PRO A 190 11.50 -12.93 -18.15
CA PRO A 190 10.87 -12.79 -16.84
C PRO A 190 10.66 -11.32 -16.44
N ARG A 191 9.46 -10.99 -15.92
CA ARG A 191 9.23 -9.76 -15.17
C ARG A 191 9.66 -10.02 -13.72
N TRP A 192 10.55 -9.19 -13.18
CA TRP A 192 10.99 -9.29 -11.78
C TRP A 192 10.24 -8.27 -10.91
N PRO A 193 10.01 -8.55 -9.61
CA PRO A 193 9.47 -7.56 -8.67
C PRO A 193 10.40 -6.35 -8.54
N VAL A 194 11.72 -6.61 -8.48
CA VAL A 194 12.76 -5.59 -8.51
C VAL A 194 13.76 -5.95 -9.60
N ARG A 195 13.99 -5.03 -10.55
CA ARG A 195 14.96 -5.19 -11.63
C ARG A 195 16.17 -4.29 -11.40
N VAL A 196 17.37 -4.86 -11.37
CA VAL A 196 18.60 -4.08 -11.25
C VAL A 196 18.99 -3.54 -12.62
N LEU A 197 19.08 -2.21 -12.76
CA LEU A 197 19.52 -1.55 -13.98
C LEU A 197 21.02 -1.30 -13.99
N SER A 198 21.56 -0.85 -12.86
CA SER A 198 22.99 -0.73 -12.64
C SER A 198 23.32 -0.84 -11.16
N HIS A 199 24.53 -1.31 -10.87
CA HIS A 199 25.08 -1.35 -9.53
C HIS A 199 26.59 -1.10 -9.60
N SER A 200 27.07 -0.13 -8.84
CA SER A 200 28.48 0.18 -8.63
C SER A 200 28.85 -0.17 -7.20
N PRO A 201 29.86 -1.03 -6.96
CA PRO A 201 30.22 -1.44 -5.61
C PRO A 201 30.79 -0.28 -4.78
N ALA A 202 30.82 -0.45 -3.47
CA ALA A 202 31.54 0.45 -2.57
C ALA A 202 33.04 0.45 -2.92
N THR A 203 33.70 1.60 -2.80
CA THR A 203 35.12 1.76 -3.12
C THR A 203 35.88 2.38 -1.97
N ALA A 204 36.94 1.71 -1.52
CA ALA A 204 37.93 2.30 -0.62
C ALA A 204 38.86 3.21 -1.43
N THR A 205 39.00 4.46 -1.03
CA THR A 205 40.07 5.33 -1.53
C THR A 205 41.40 4.95 -0.88
N ALA A 206 42.52 5.28 -1.53
CA ALA A 206 43.86 4.91 -1.09
C ALA A 206 44.25 5.43 0.31
N ASP A 207 43.51 6.43 0.80
CA ASP A 207 43.77 7.14 2.04
C ASP A 207 42.98 6.56 3.23
N GLY A 208 42.07 5.60 2.99
CA GLY A 208 41.28 4.89 4.00
C GLY A 208 40.16 5.70 4.67
N GLU A 209 40.27 7.03 4.73
CA GLU A 209 39.33 7.92 5.42
C GLU A 209 38.10 8.34 4.57
N SER A 210 38.11 8.09 3.24
CA SER A 210 37.03 8.51 2.32
C SER A 210 36.52 7.34 1.47
N ALA A 211 35.98 6.31 2.12
CA ALA A 211 35.32 5.20 1.42
C ALA A 211 33.96 5.65 0.84
N ARG A 212 33.76 5.48 -0.47
CA ARG A 212 32.45 5.75 -1.10
C ARG A 212 31.54 4.54 -0.97
N ALA A 213 30.29 4.79 -0.62
CA ALA A 213 29.24 3.76 -0.63
C ALA A 213 29.04 3.15 -2.03
N SER A 214 28.36 2.02 -2.10
CA SER A 214 27.79 1.52 -3.36
C SER A 214 26.73 2.48 -3.90
N LEU A 215 26.42 2.35 -5.19
CA LEU A 215 25.36 3.09 -5.87
C LEU A 215 24.60 2.12 -6.77
N SER A 216 23.30 1.97 -6.53
CA SER A 216 22.41 1.07 -7.27
C SER A 216 21.25 1.86 -7.89
N VAL A 217 20.81 1.44 -9.08
CA VAL A 217 19.57 1.92 -9.70
C VAL A 217 18.68 0.73 -10.01
N LEU A 218 17.44 0.77 -9.50
CA LEU A 218 16.49 -0.34 -9.53
C LEU A 218 15.16 0.15 -10.13
N ASP A 219 14.45 -0.71 -10.86
CA ASP A 219 13.03 -0.55 -11.15
C ASP A 219 12.24 -1.50 -10.23
N CYS A 220 11.40 -0.96 -9.36
CA CYS A 220 10.52 -1.71 -8.46
C CYS A 220 9.10 -1.73 -9.04
N ALA A 221 8.50 -2.91 -9.21
CA ALA A 221 7.15 -3.05 -9.75
C ALA A 221 6.08 -2.63 -8.73
N LEU A 222 5.11 -1.83 -9.16
CA LEU A 222 3.99 -1.42 -8.31
C LEU A 222 3.00 -2.58 -8.14
N GLU A 223 2.55 -2.84 -6.91
CA GLU A 223 1.58 -3.90 -6.61
C GLU A 223 0.15 -3.55 -7.07
N GLU A 224 -0.22 -2.26 -7.03
CA GLU A 224 -1.56 -1.75 -7.38
C GLU A 224 -1.64 -1.11 -8.77
N GLY A 225 -0.50 -1.01 -9.48
CA GLY A 225 -0.42 -0.37 -10.81
C GLY A 225 -0.91 -1.24 -11.96
N ASP A 226 -1.01 -0.63 -13.14
CA ASP A 226 -1.26 -1.34 -14.39
C ASP A 226 -0.08 -2.27 -14.75
N ALA A 227 -0.33 -3.21 -15.67
CA ALA A 227 0.60 -4.29 -15.98
C ALA A 227 1.85 -3.82 -16.77
N GLY A 228 2.80 -3.21 -16.06
CA GLY A 228 4.02 -2.63 -16.61
C GLY A 228 4.62 -1.56 -15.72
N ASP A 229 3.82 -0.99 -14.81
CA ASP A 229 4.19 0.14 -13.99
C ASP A 229 5.31 -0.22 -12.99
N VAL A 230 6.26 0.70 -12.85
CA VAL A 230 7.45 0.58 -12.01
C VAL A 230 7.83 1.95 -11.44
N THR A 231 8.31 1.99 -10.20
CA THR A 231 9.03 3.15 -9.66
C THR A 231 10.53 2.92 -9.85
N ARG A 232 11.24 3.89 -10.44
CA ARG A 232 12.69 3.84 -10.59
C ARG A 232 13.36 4.52 -9.39
N VAL A 233 14.12 3.75 -8.62
CA VAL A 233 14.79 4.23 -7.39
C VAL A 233 16.32 4.24 -7.54
N MET A 234 16.96 5.18 -6.86
CA MET A 234 18.40 5.27 -6.67
C MET A 234 18.75 5.00 -5.21
N VAL A 235 19.67 4.07 -4.96
CA VAL A 235 20.06 3.64 -3.61
C VAL A 235 21.56 3.87 -3.40
N ARG A 236 21.96 4.47 -2.27
CA ARG A 236 23.37 4.64 -1.87
C ARG A 236 23.71 3.78 -0.63
N GLY A 237 24.60 2.81 -0.81
CA GLY A 237 24.91 1.81 0.22
C GLY A 237 23.97 0.60 0.17
N PRO A 238 23.95 -0.22 1.24
CA PRO A 238 23.09 -1.39 1.33
C PRO A 238 21.62 -1.04 1.11
N TRP A 239 20.98 -1.73 0.18
CA TRP A 239 19.54 -1.61 -0.03
C TRP A 239 18.77 -2.30 1.11
N THR A 240 17.75 -1.62 1.62
CA THR A 240 16.97 -1.99 2.82
C THR A 240 15.55 -2.47 2.51
N GLY A 241 15.30 -2.91 1.28
CA GLY A 241 14.03 -3.51 0.84
C GLY A 241 13.17 -2.53 0.06
N SER A 242 12.04 -3.00 -0.47
CA SER A 242 11.15 -2.17 -1.30
C SER A 242 10.53 -1.00 -0.53
N ASP A 243 10.30 -1.15 0.77
CA ASP A 243 9.85 -0.08 1.68
C ASP A 243 11.01 0.71 2.33
N GLY A 244 12.25 0.46 1.89
CA GLY A 244 13.46 1.07 2.44
C GLY A 244 13.72 2.50 1.98
N ASP A 245 14.46 3.28 2.77
CA ASP A 245 14.90 4.63 2.39
C ASP A 245 15.76 4.60 1.10
N VAL A 246 15.43 5.47 0.14
CA VAL A 246 16.14 5.66 -1.13
C VAL A 246 16.73 7.07 -1.24
N ASP A 247 17.78 7.24 -2.04
CA ASP A 247 18.36 8.57 -2.31
C ASP A 247 17.46 9.40 -3.26
N GLY A 248 16.67 8.75 -4.11
CA GLY A 248 15.61 9.39 -4.87
C GLY A 248 14.83 8.42 -5.75
N GLU A 249 13.59 8.76 -6.04
CA GLU A 249 12.64 7.97 -6.82
C GLU A 249 11.94 8.83 -7.89
N VAL A 250 11.45 8.17 -8.95
CA VAL A 250 10.56 8.73 -10.00
C VAL A 250 9.71 7.62 -10.63
N ASP A 251 8.58 7.97 -11.25
CA ASP A 251 8.06 7.20 -12.38
C ASP A 251 8.96 7.44 -13.62
N PRO A 252 9.62 6.41 -14.18
CA PRO A 252 10.43 6.55 -15.40
C PRO A 252 9.61 6.72 -16.70
N SER A 253 8.28 6.61 -16.63
CA SER A 253 7.36 6.94 -17.73
C SER A 253 7.15 8.45 -17.89
N GLU A 254 7.33 9.22 -16.83
CA GLU A 254 7.15 10.67 -16.80
C GLU A 254 8.43 11.46 -17.14
N PRO A 255 8.30 12.69 -17.67
CA PRO A 255 9.42 13.63 -17.73
C PRO A 255 9.93 13.98 -16.31
N PRO A 256 11.26 14.00 -16.05
CA PRO A 256 11.80 14.32 -14.73
C PRO A 256 11.32 15.67 -14.19
N GLY A 257 10.86 15.67 -12.93
CA GLY A 257 10.33 16.87 -12.27
C GLY A 257 8.91 17.27 -12.69
N THR A 258 8.15 16.36 -13.33
CA THR A 258 6.68 16.45 -13.43
C THR A 258 6.07 16.33 -12.04
N ALA A 259 6.31 15.18 -11.40
CA ALA A 259 6.08 14.95 -9.98
C ALA A 259 7.35 15.25 -9.13
N LEU A 260 7.15 15.29 -7.81
CA LEU A 260 8.19 15.37 -6.78
C LEU A 260 7.88 14.31 -5.73
N ASP A 261 8.15 13.05 -6.09
CA ASP A 261 7.65 11.87 -5.38
C ASP A 261 8.24 11.75 -3.97
N GLY A 262 9.54 12.03 -3.83
CA GLY A 262 10.19 12.10 -2.52
C GLY A 262 9.72 13.27 -1.67
N TRP A 263 9.18 12.97 -0.48
CA TRP A 263 8.66 13.95 0.50
C TRP A 263 9.58 15.16 0.73
N SER A 264 10.90 14.91 0.79
CA SER A 264 11.91 15.94 1.07
C SER A 264 12.05 16.96 -0.06
N ASP A 265 11.79 16.55 -1.32
CA ASP A 265 11.82 17.41 -2.50
C ASP A 265 10.58 18.27 -2.59
N ALA A 266 9.41 17.67 -2.37
CA ALA A 266 8.14 18.39 -2.28
C ALA A 266 8.22 19.47 -1.19
N ALA A 267 8.66 19.12 0.01
CA ALA A 267 8.76 20.05 1.13
C ALA A 267 9.84 21.13 0.92
N ALA A 268 10.98 20.80 0.30
CA ALA A 268 12.01 21.78 -0.03
C ALA A 268 11.53 22.78 -1.11
N ALA A 269 10.84 22.30 -2.15
CA ALA A 269 10.23 23.13 -3.18
C ALA A 269 9.12 24.03 -2.60
N ALA A 270 8.29 23.50 -1.69
CA ALA A 270 7.23 24.24 -0.99
C ALA A 270 7.79 25.44 -0.19
N ALA A 271 8.81 25.19 0.64
CA ALA A 271 9.45 26.20 1.47
C ALA A 271 10.12 27.30 0.62
N LEU A 272 10.78 26.91 -0.48
CA LEU A 272 11.34 27.86 -1.44
C LEU A 272 10.24 28.73 -2.08
N ALA A 273 9.14 28.12 -2.52
CA ALA A 273 8.03 28.83 -3.15
C ALA A 273 7.36 29.86 -2.21
N LEU A 274 7.16 29.49 -0.95
CA LEU A 274 6.70 30.39 0.11
C LEU A 274 7.64 31.60 0.27
N ARG A 275 8.97 31.38 0.28
CA ARG A 275 9.96 32.47 0.32
C ARG A 275 9.92 33.36 -0.92
N LEU A 276 9.83 32.78 -2.13
CA LEU A 276 9.71 33.51 -3.40
C LEU A 276 8.47 34.43 -3.38
N ALA A 277 7.34 33.91 -2.89
CA ALA A 277 6.08 34.63 -2.79
C ALA A 277 6.12 35.78 -1.76
N ALA A 278 6.74 35.56 -0.60
CA ALA A 278 6.94 36.60 0.42
C ALA A 278 7.84 37.74 -0.07
N SER A 279 8.96 37.42 -0.73
CA SER A 279 9.86 38.42 -1.32
C SER A 279 9.18 39.24 -2.42
N ALA A 280 8.33 38.62 -3.25
CA ALA A 280 7.54 39.36 -4.25
C ALA A 280 6.58 40.37 -3.63
N SER A 281 5.97 40.04 -2.47
CA SER A 281 5.09 40.96 -1.72
C SER A 281 5.87 42.12 -1.06
N ALA A 282 7.12 41.91 -0.67
CA ALA A 282 7.97 42.95 -0.12
C ALA A 282 8.55 43.89 -1.20
N SER A 283 8.75 43.39 -2.42
CA SER A 283 9.25 44.17 -3.56
C SER A 283 8.20 45.03 -4.26
N ALA A 284 6.91 44.88 -3.93
CA ALA A 284 5.87 45.76 -4.44
C ALA A 284 6.03 47.15 -3.78
N PRO A 285 6.43 48.21 -4.52
CA PRO A 285 6.54 49.51 -3.92
C PRO A 285 5.15 49.98 -3.50
N ALA A 286 5.03 50.54 -2.29
CA ALA A 286 3.97 51.48 -1.99
C ALA A 286 4.18 52.70 -2.90
N SER A 287 3.65 52.63 -4.13
CA SER A 287 3.92 53.58 -5.19
C SER A 287 3.36 54.95 -4.81
N ALA A 288 4.24 55.82 -4.30
CA ALA A 288 3.96 57.24 -4.29
C ALA A 288 3.60 57.66 -5.73
N PRO A 289 2.47 58.36 -5.95
CA PRO A 289 2.01 58.66 -7.30
C PRO A 289 3.02 59.57 -8.02
N GLY A 290 3.76 59.01 -8.99
CA GLY A 290 4.72 59.75 -9.82
C GLY A 290 6.11 59.11 -10.01
N ALA A 291 6.42 57.96 -9.40
CA ALA A 291 7.67 57.24 -9.70
C ALA A 291 7.55 56.44 -11.01
N GLU A 292 8.44 56.67 -11.98
CA GLU A 292 8.51 55.85 -13.20
C GLU A 292 8.99 54.42 -12.88
N PRO A 293 8.43 53.39 -13.54
CA PRO A 293 8.87 52.01 -13.34
C PRO A 293 10.30 51.80 -13.87
N SER A 294 11.14 51.15 -13.07
CA SER A 294 12.50 50.79 -13.50
C SER A 294 12.45 49.86 -14.73
N PRO A 295 13.21 50.14 -15.81
CA PRO A 295 13.09 49.42 -17.07
C PRO A 295 13.81 48.06 -17.12
N SER A 296 14.53 47.66 -16.05
CA SER A 296 15.23 46.38 -15.97
C SER A 296 14.44 45.37 -15.12
N PRO A 297 14.15 44.14 -15.60
CA PRO A 297 13.63 43.09 -14.74
C PRO A 297 14.64 42.76 -13.63
N PRO A 298 14.18 42.28 -12.45
CA PRO A 298 15.09 41.86 -11.39
C PRO A 298 16.03 40.75 -11.88
N PRO A 299 17.27 40.67 -11.37
CA PRO A 299 18.18 39.59 -11.72
C PRO A 299 17.57 38.23 -11.32
N PRO A 300 17.81 37.16 -12.09
CA PRO A 300 17.20 35.87 -11.83
C PRO A 300 17.75 35.27 -10.51
N ARG A 301 16.86 34.65 -9.74
CA ARG A 301 17.18 34.08 -8.42
C ARG A 301 17.97 32.79 -8.59
N ARG A 302 19.20 32.78 -8.07
CA ARG A 302 20.10 31.63 -8.17
C ARG A 302 19.90 30.69 -6.99
N VAL A 303 19.51 29.46 -7.26
CA VAL A 303 19.24 28.40 -6.28
C VAL A 303 20.33 27.34 -6.41
N LEU A 304 20.90 26.91 -5.29
CA LEU A 304 21.78 25.77 -5.19
C LEU A 304 21.00 24.59 -4.62
N VAL A 305 20.95 23.47 -5.33
CA VAL A 305 20.52 22.19 -4.79
C VAL A 305 21.78 21.40 -4.40
N CYS A 306 21.88 20.97 -3.16
CA CYS A 306 22.87 19.98 -2.76
C CYS A 306 22.30 18.59 -3.03
N GLY A 307 23.10 17.69 -3.62
CA GLY A 307 22.71 16.34 -4.02
C GLY A 307 21.88 16.33 -5.30
N LEU A 308 22.33 15.59 -6.32
CA LEU A 308 21.56 15.45 -7.57
C LEU A 308 20.42 14.44 -7.41
N ARG A 309 20.72 13.27 -6.82
CA ARG A 309 19.76 12.18 -6.59
C ARG A 309 19.13 11.74 -7.93
N CYS A 310 17.82 11.47 -7.98
CA CYS A 310 17.08 11.26 -9.22
C CYS A 310 16.92 12.53 -10.09
N GLY A 311 17.20 13.72 -9.54
CA GLY A 311 17.17 15.00 -10.27
C GLY A 311 15.82 15.72 -10.30
N SER A 312 14.76 15.17 -9.72
CA SER A 312 13.38 15.68 -9.81
C SER A 312 13.25 17.14 -9.36
N ILE A 313 13.73 17.51 -8.17
CA ILE A 313 13.72 18.92 -7.74
C ILE A 313 14.54 19.85 -8.64
N ALA A 314 15.66 19.38 -9.20
CA ALA A 314 16.50 20.18 -10.08
C ALA A 314 15.79 20.47 -11.42
N ALA A 315 15.13 19.46 -12.00
CA ALA A 315 14.34 19.61 -13.21
C ALA A 315 13.08 20.48 -12.98
N TYR A 316 12.34 20.21 -11.89
CA TYR A 316 11.16 20.99 -11.48
C TYR A 316 11.50 22.47 -11.32
N LEU A 317 12.58 22.82 -10.61
CA LEU A 317 13.01 24.21 -10.44
C LEU A 317 13.55 24.83 -11.72
N ALA A 318 14.24 24.06 -12.57
CA ALA A 318 14.73 24.53 -13.86
C ALA A 318 13.59 24.89 -14.83
N SER A 319 12.50 24.11 -14.82
CA SER A 319 11.30 24.34 -15.64
C SER A 319 10.69 25.75 -15.46
N ARG A 320 10.85 26.33 -14.27
CA ARG A 320 10.35 27.67 -13.92
C ARG A 320 11.08 28.82 -14.65
N GLY A 321 12.16 28.53 -15.38
CA GLY A 321 12.62 29.22 -16.60
C GLY A 321 12.96 30.72 -16.52
N ALA A 322 11.97 31.57 -16.24
CA ALA A 322 12.12 33.02 -16.19
C ALA A 322 12.72 33.51 -14.86
N GLU A 323 12.26 32.98 -13.72
CA GLU A 323 12.59 33.52 -12.38
C GLU A 323 13.82 32.85 -11.74
N ILE A 324 14.00 31.54 -11.93
CA ILE A 324 14.96 30.72 -11.18
C ILE A 324 16.13 30.27 -12.07
N ARG A 325 17.31 30.10 -11.47
CA ARG A 325 18.52 29.50 -12.07
C ARG A 325 19.09 28.46 -11.13
N VAL A 326 19.19 27.22 -11.59
CA VAL A 326 19.53 26.06 -10.74
C VAL A 326 20.97 25.62 -10.99
N ASP A 327 21.80 25.76 -9.97
CA ASP A 327 23.03 24.97 -9.85
C ASP A 327 22.75 23.78 -8.92
N VAL A 328 23.37 22.63 -9.21
CA VAL A 328 23.35 21.44 -8.36
C VAL A 328 24.78 21.09 -7.96
N LEU A 329 25.00 20.69 -6.72
CA LEU A 329 26.28 20.21 -6.20
C LEU A 329 26.17 18.70 -5.93
N GLU A 330 26.93 17.87 -6.63
CA GLU A 330 26.96 16.42 -6.41
C GLU A 330 28.40 15.94 -6.15
N PRO A 331 28.72 15.51 -4.92
CA PRO A 331 30.05 15.00 -4.57
C PRO A 331 30.47 13.75 -5.36
N ASP A 332 29.55 12.84 -5.70
CA ASP A 332 29.89 11.62 -6.43
C ASP A 332 29.48 11.70 -7.91
N ALA A 333 30.46 11.85 -8.79
CA ALA A 333 30.22 11.90 -10.24
C ALA A 333 29.48 10.67 -10.80
N ARG A 334 29.52 9.51 -10.11
CA ARG A 334 28.74 8.31 -10.50
C ARG A 334 27.23 8.57 -10.49
N VAL A 335 26.76 9.46 -9.60
CA VAL A 335 25.34 9.85 -9.50
C VAL A 335 24.93 10.74 -10.68
N ALA A 336 25.80 11.67 -11.10
CA ALA A 336 25.57 12.47 -12.30
C ALA A 336 25.51 11.60 -13.56
N ASP A 337 26.34 10.56 -13.64
CA ASP A 337 26.29 9.61 -14.75
C ASP A 337 25.02 8.73 -14.69
N ALA A 338 24.67 8.17 -13.52
CA ALA A 338 23.44 7.40 -13.33
C ALA A 338 22.16 8.21 -13.61
N ALA A 339 22.09 9.47 -13.18
CA ALA A 339 20.96 10.37 -13.44
C ALA A 339 20.78 10.64 -14.95
N ARG A 340 21.88 10.72 -15.71
CA ARG A 340 21.83 10.88 -17.16
C ARG A 340 21.45 9.59 -17.88
N GLU A 341 21.98 8.46 -17.45
CA GLU A 341 21.80 7.16 -18.10
C GLU A 341 20.42 6.54 -17.81
N HIS A 342 19.96 6.60 -16.56
CA HIS A 342 18.75 5.88 -16.12
C HIS A 342 17.57 6.80 -15.80
N PHE A 343 17.78 8.07 -15.46
CA PHE A 343 16.71 9.01 -15.10
C PHE A 343 16.40 10.03 -16.23
N ASN A 344 16.99 9.85 -17.42
CA ASN A 344 16.77 10.69 -18.61
C ASN A 344 16.94 12.21 -18.34
N LEU A 345 17.80 12.56 -17.37
CA LEU A 345 17.91 13.92 -16.87
C LEU A 345 18.82 14.78 -17.77
N ASP A 346 18.29 15.91 -18.26
CA ASP A 346 19.00 16.79 -19.21
C ASP A 346 19.58 18.04 -18.52
N PHE A 347 20.90 18.05 -18.32
CA PHE A 347 21.62 19.11 -17.59
C PHE A 347 22.96 19.50 -18.22
N ASP A 348 23.51 20.66 -17.85
CA ASP A 348 24.90 21.04 -18.15
C ASP A 348 25.82 20.46 -17.05
N ASP A 349 26.65 19.48 -17.37
CA ASP A 349 27.60 18.86 -16.41
C ASP A 349 28.96 19.55 -16.46
N GLU A 350 29.40 20.09 -15.32
CA GLU A 350 30.68 20.78 -15.13
C GLU A 350 31.51 19.96 -14.13
N ARG A 351 32.05 18.83 -14.63
CA ARG A 351 32.96 17.95 -13.86
C ARG A 351 34.10 18.73 -13.27
N TRP A 352 34.26 18.65 -11.95
CA TRP A 352 35.15 19.55 -11.22
C TRP A 352 36.61 19.44 -11.66
N ASP A 353 37.11 18.22 -11.81
CA ASP A 353 38.51 17.93 -12.15
C ASP A 353 38.87 18.26 -13.61
N ASP A 354 37.88 18.31 -14.51
CA ASP A 354 38.07 18.72 -15.90
C ASP A 354 38.25 20.25 -16.04
N LEU A 355 37.92 21.02 -15.00
CA LEU A 355 38.01 22.48 -14.97
C LEU A 355 39.24 22.98 -14.19
N THR A 356 40.00 23.89 -14.79
CA THR A 356 41.03 24.66 -14.06
C THR A 356 40.40 25.62 -13.04
N GLU A 357 41.14 26.03 -12.02
CA GLU A 357 40.67 26.99 -11.00
C GLU A 357 40.06 28.27 -11.60
N SER A 358 40.72 28.86 -12.62
CA SER A 358 40.20 30.01 -13.34
C SER A 358 38.97 29.69 -14.21
N GLY A 359 38.87 28.47 -14.73
CA GLY A 359 37.68 27.95 -15.42
C GLY A 359 36.50 27.82 -14.46
N ARG A 360 36.69 27.18 -13.31
CA ARG A 360 35.69 27.06 -12.22
C ARG A 360 35.19 28.44 -11.81
N ALA A 361 36.09 29.39 -11.57
CA ALA A 361 35.73 30.76 -11.19
C ALA A 361 34.93 31.50 -12.28
N ALA A 362 35.35 31.41 -13.54
CA ALA A 362 34.64 32.02 -14.67
C ALA A 362 33.24 31.42 -14.88
N ARG A 363 33.10 30.10 -14.72
CA ARG A 363 31.81 29.39 -14.77
C ARG A 363 30.91 29.80 -13.60
N LEU A 364 31.43 29.81 -12.37
CA LEU A 364 30.69 30.24 -11.17
C LEU A 364 30.22 31.69 -11.23
N ALA A 365 30.99 32.59 -11.87
CA ALA A 365 30.62 33.98 -12.10
C ALA A 365 29.42 34.17 -13.07
N THR A 366 29.05 33.13 -13.83
CA THR A 366 27.90 33.14 -14.74
C THR A 366 26.75 32.30 -14.20
N PRO A 367 25.49 32.78 -14.24
CA PRO A 367 24.34 31.95 -13.92
C PRO A 367 24.14 30.88 -15.01
N PRO A 368 23.55 29.72 -14.68
CA PRO A 368 23.21 28.69 -15.67
C PRO A 368 22.12 29.17 -16.65
N LYS A 369 21.79 28.33 -17.63
CA LYS A 369 20.76 28.63 -18.64
C LYS A 369 19.36 28.64 -18.00
N ALA A 370 18.41 29.32 -18.64
CA ALA A 370 16.99 29.15 -18.33
C ALA A 370 16.53 27.76 -18.80
N GLY A 371 15.64 27.10 -18.03
CA GLY A 371 15.06 25.81 -18.43
C GLY A 371 15.97 24.59 -18.29
N ARG A 372 17.20 24.74 -17.78
CA ARG A 372 18.19 23.66 -17.67
C ARG A 372 19.06 23.85 -16.41
N ALA A 373 19.20 22.80 -15.60
CA ALA A 373 20.10 22.82 -14.44
C ALA A 373 21.57 22.72 -14.87
N ARG A 374 22.48 23.20 -14.02
CA ARG A 374 23.94 22.97 -14.15
C ARG A 374 24.43 22.18 -12.94
N VAL A 375 25.00 21.00 -13.19
CA VAL A 375 25.50 20.11 -12.14
C VAL A 375 27.01 20.26 -12.03
N TRP A 376 27.49 20.47 -10.81
CA TRP A 376 28.90 20.45 -10.45
C TRP A 376 29.19 19.10 -9.81
N SER A 377 29.77 18.20 -10.60
CA SER A 377 29.98 16.80 -10.23
C SER A 377 31.42 16.54 -9.78
N GLY A 378 31.59 15.66 -8.78
CA GLY A 378 32.91 15.26 -8.28
C GLY A 378 33.56 16.27 -7.33
N VAL A 379 32.79 17.00 -6.53
CA VAL A 379 33.29 18.10 -5.68
C VAL A 379 32.63 18.14 -4.30
N SER A 380 33.44 18.27 -3.25
CA SER A 380 32.96 18.45 -1.88
C SER A 380 32.34 19.84 -1.64
N MET A 381 31.46 19.95 -0.65
CA MET A 381 30.80 21.21 -0.32
C MET A 381 31.78 22.30 0.12
N GLU A 382 32.86 21.93 0.82
CA GLU A 382 33.94 22.82 1.24
C GLU A 382 34.68 23.42 0.04
N ALA A 383 35.07 22.56 -0.91
CA ALA A 383 35.79 22.97 -2.12
C ALA A 383 34.91 23.85 -3.02
N PHE A 384 33.63 23.51 -3.16
CA PHE A 384 32.65 24.32 -3.87
C PHE A 384 32.43 25.68 -3.19
N ALA A 385 32.20 25.70 -1.87
CA ALA A 385 31.96 26.93 -1.11
C ALA A 385 33.17 27.88 -1.13
N ALA A 386 34.40 27.35 -1.03
CA ALA A 386 35.61 28.15 -1.17
C ALA A 386 35.68 28.85 -2.54
N ALA A 387 35.44 28.12 -3.63
CA ALA A 387 35.44 28.67 -4.99
C ALA A 387 34.28 29.66 -5.23
N ALA A 388 33.08 29.33 -4.76
CA ALA A 388 31.89 30.18 -4.89
C ALA A 388 32.08 31.51 -4.13
N LYS A 389 32.64 31.47 -2.92
CA LYS A 389 32.96 32.67 -2.14
C LYS A 389 34.02 33.54 -2.82
N ALA A 390 35.05 32.94 -3.42
CA ALA A 390 36.07 33.68 -4.17
C ALA A 390 35.54 34.30 -5.48
N SER A 391 34.54 33.69 -6.12
CA SER A 391 34.08 34.07 -7.46
C SER A 391 32.85 34.97 -7.48
N VAL A 392 31.89 34.75 -6.58
CA VAL A 392 30.60 35.46 -6.52
C VAL A 392 30.23 35.91 -5.10
N GLY A 393 31.18 35.89 -4.16
CA GLY A 393 30.96 36.34 -2.78
C GLY A 393 30.02 35.46 -1.94
N GLY A 394 29.55 34.32 -2.45
CA GLY A 394 28.55 33.48 -1.78
C GLY A 394 27.09 33.92 -2.00
N GLY A 395 26.75 34.57 -3.12
CA GLY A 395 25.42 35.13 -3.36
C GLY A 395 24.33 34.19 -3.92
N PHE A 396 24.10 32.99 -3.34
CA PHE A 396 22.89 32.22 -3.71
C PHE A 396 21.65 32.74 -2.97
N PHE A 397 20.51 32.84 -3.68
CA PHE A 397 19.22 33.21 -3.09
C PHE A 397 18.66 32.10 -2.21
N ALA A 398 18.86 30.84 -2.59
CA ALA A 398 18.49 29.69 -1.78
C ALA A 398 19.51 28.56 -1.87
N VAL A 399 19.66 27.82 -0.78
CA VAL A 399 20.38 26.55 -0.71
C VAL A 399 19.41 25.50 -0.18
N LEU A 400 19.14 24.46 -0.97
CA LEU A 400 18.30 23.32 -0.62
C LEU A 400 19.19 22.09 -0.38
N SER A 401 18.96 21.31 0.67
CA SER A 401 19.80 20.13 0.99
C SER A 401 19.08 19.09 1.83
N THR A 402 19.43 17.81 1.64
CA THR A 402 19.00 16.64 2.41
C THR A 402 20.23 15.94 3.01
N PRO A 403 20.64 16.24 4.25
CA PRO A 403 21.92 15.75 4.78
C PRO A 403 22.00 14.23 4.92
N GLY A 404 20.92 13.57 5.35
CA GLY A 404 20.84 12.13 5.57
C GLY A 404 21.06 11.27 4.31
N THR A 405 20.40 11.60 3.19
CA THR A 405 20.52 10.80 1.95
C THR A 405 21.87 11.00 1.26
N GLN A 406 22.43 12.22 1.34
CA GLN A 406 23.62 12.60 0.58
C GLN A 406 24.93 12.02 1.13
N ARG A 407 24.94 11.53 2.39
CA ARG A 407 26.12 11.00 3.11
C ARG A 407 27.41 11.78 2.79
N PHE A 408 27.38 13.10 2.96
CA PHE A 408 28.57 13.96 2.82
C PHE A 408 29.75 13.35 3.60
N ASP A 409 30.84 13.05 2.87
CA ASP A 409 31.95 12.18 3.26
C ASP A 409 32.30 12.23 4.76
N ALA A 410 32.15 11.09 5.44
CA ALA A 410 32.56 10.78 6.83
C ALA A 410 32.04 11.68 7.98
N LEU A 411 31.63 12.92 7.69
CA LEU A 411 31.25 13.95 8.66
C LEU A 411 29.93 13.60 9.36
N LEU A 412 28.90 13.22 8.60
CA LEU A 412 27.56 12.91 9.15
C LEU A 412 27.42 11.46 9.61
N ALA A 413 28.25 10.54 9.10
CA ALA A 413 28.25 9.13 9.52
C ALA A 413 28.64 8.97 11.00
N ALA A 414 29.44 9.89 11.54
CA ALA A 414 29.55 10.09 12.97
C ALA A 414 28.45 11.07 13.44
N LYS A 415 27.55 10.62 14.33
CA LYS A 415 26.53 11.44 15.03
C LYS A 415 27.12 12.49 16.00
N ALA A 416 28.25 13.10 15.66
CA ALA A 416 28.88 14.17 16.41
C ALA A 416 28.28 15.51 15.99
N SER A 417 27.61 16.21 16.91
CA SER A 417 27.01 17.54 16.68
C SER A 417 27.94 18.59 16.04
N ALA A 418 29.26 18.39 16.12
CA ALA A 418 30.28 19.20 15.46
C ALA A 418 30.23 19.14 13.91
N SER A 419 29.82 18.03 13.30
CA SER A 419 29.76 17.88 11.84
C SER A 419 28.56 18.64 11.26
N VAL A 420 27.37 18.43 11.83
CA VAL A 420 26.14 19.19 11.53
C VAL A 420 26.37 20.69 11.69
N ALA A 421 27.03 21.11 12.77
CA ALA A 421 27.39 22.51 13.01
C ALA A 421 28.44 23.07 12.02
N THR A 422 29.18 22.22 11.31
CA THR A 422 30.12 22.62 10.24
C THR A 422 29.37 22.73 8.91
N PHE A 423 28.55 21.73 8.57
CA PHE A 423 27.66 21.74 7.41
C PHE A 423 26.77 23.00 7.37
N VAL A 424 26.08 23.34 8.47
CA VAL A 424 25.21 24.53 8.53
C VAL A 424 26.00 25.85 8.33
N LYS A 425 27.28 25.90 8.75
CA LYS A 425 28.15 27.06 8.46
C LYS A 425 28.54 27.16 6.99
N LEU A 426 28.77 26.02 6.33
CA LEU A 426 29.02 25.97 4.88
C LEU A 426 27.79 26.45 4.10
N VAL A 427 26.60 25.93 4.42
CA VAL A 427 25.31 26.41 3.90
C VAL A 427 25.18 27.93 4.08
N ARG A 428 25.38 28.45 5.29
CA ARG A 428 25.33 29.90 5.55
C ARG A 428 26.32 30.69 4.69
N SER A 429 27.52 30.16 4.45
CA SER A 429 28.56 30.85 3.66
C SER A 429 28.28 30.89 2.15
N LEU A 430 27.30 30.11 1.68
CA LEU A 430 26.81 30.07 0.31
C LEU A 430 25.59 30.96 0.07
N LEU A 431 24.99 31.54 1.11
CA LEU A 431 23.77 32.35 1.01
C LEU A 431 24.06 33.84 0.92
N ASN A 432 23.24 34.54 0.12
CA ASN A 432 23.21 35.99 0.10
C ASN A 432 22.91 36.55 1.50
N GLU A 433 23.78 37.43 2.00
CA GLU A 433 23.70 37.99 3.35
C GLU A 433 22.41 38.81 3.58
N ASP A 434 21.86 39.42 2.51
CA ASP A 434 20.69 40.31 2.60
C ASP A 434 19.33 39.60 2.53
N ASP A 435 19.19 38.51 1.76
CA ASP A 435 17.88 37.90 1.48
C ASP A 435 17.84 36.36 1.35
N GLY A 436 18.98 35.67 1.57
CA GLY A 436 19.13 34.24 1.37
C GLY A 436 18.29 33.35 2.31
N VAL A 437 17.90 32.16 1.81
CA VAL A 437 17.21 31.10 2.56
C VAL A 437 17.92 29.75 2.47
N ALA A 438 18.15 29.10 3.61
CA ALA A 438 18.46 27.67 3.68
C ALA A 438 17.16 26.89 3.86
N VAL A 439 17.01 25.79 3.14
CA VAL A 439 15.99 24.76 3.41
C VAL A 439 16.71 23.42 3.53
N LEU A 440 16.62 22.81 4.71
CA LEU A 440 17.34 21.59 5.06
C LEU A 440 16.33 20.54 5.53
N ALA A 441 16.18 19.44 4.79
CA ALA A 441 15.23 18.37 5.11
C ALA A 441 15.96 17.12 5.62
N GLU A 442 15.42 16.46 6.65
CA GLU A 442 16.05 15.32 7.32
C GLU A 442 15.00 14.33 7.88
N ASN A 443 15.28 13.03 7.78
CA ASN A 443 14.42 11.96 8.31
C ASN A 443 14.74 11.61 9.77
N ASP A 444 16.02 11.60 10.14
CA ASP A 444 16.45 11.26 11.50
C ASP A 444 16.16 12.40 12.49
N GLY A 445 15.29 12.16 13.48
CA GLY A 445 14.87 13.17 14.45
C GLY A 445 16.00 13.73 15.32
N GLU A 446 17.05 12.94 15.57
CA GLU A 446 18.24 13.38 16.29
C GLU A 446 19.06 14.37 15.46
N THR A 447 19.32 14.03 14.18
CA THR A 447 20.02 14.88 13.22
C THR A 447 19.22 16.15 12.90
N LEU A 448 17.90 16.05 12.70
CA LEU A 448 17.00 17.20 12.53
C LEU A 448 17.07 18.15 13.74
N GLY A 449 17.08 17.62 14.96
CA GLY A 449 17.26 18.39 16.19
C GLY A 449 18.63 19.10 16.24
N ALA A 450 19.71 18.39 15.91
CA ALA A 450 21.05 18.96 15.83
C ALA A 450 21.14 20.06 14.75
N MET A 451 20.48 19.88 13.61
CA MET A 451 20.39 20.86 12.52
C MET A 451 19.63 22.12 12.93
N ALA A 452 18.52 21.98 13.66
CA ALA A 452 17.77 23.11 14.20
C ALA A 452 18.61 23.93 15.19
N VAL A 453 19.32 23.27 16.12
CA VAL A 453 20.23 23.92 17.08
C VAL A 453 21.40 24.61 16.38
N ALA A 454 22.06 23.93 15.44
CA ALA A 454 23.14 24.50 14.64
C ALA A 454 22.67 25.70 13.81
N SER A 455 21.46 25.63 13.24
CA SER A 455 20.83 26.72 12.49
C SER A 455 20.50 27.90 13.40
N ALA A 456 19.92 27.67 14.58
CA ALA A 456 19.64 28.72 15.55
C ALA A 456 20.92 29.44 16.02
N GLY A 457 22.03 28.70 16.18
CA GLY A 457 23.35 29.27 16.48
C GLY A 457 23.99 30.03 15.31
N CYS A 458 23.68 29.65 14.06
CA CYS A 458 24.26 30.28 12.87
C CYS A 458 23.45 31.47 12.35
N PHE A 459 22.12 31.40 12.34
CA PHE A 459 21.22 32.41 11.77
C PHE A 459 20.49 33.25 12.84
N GLY A 460 20.51 32.78 14.10
CA GLY A 460 19.75 33.35 15.20
C GLY A 460 18.40 32.65 15.37
N ALA A 461 18.02 32.33 16.61
CA ALA A 461 16.79 31.59 16.92
C ALA A 461 15.49 32.25 16.38
N ASP A 462 15.49 33.58 16.18
CA ASP A 462 14.35 34.30 15.63
C ASP A 462 14.15 34.12 14.11
N ALA A 463 15.16 33.62 13.40
CA ALA A 463 15.24 33.49 11.94
C ALA A 463 15.22 32.01 11.47
N VAL A 464 14.89 31.08 12.36
CA VAL A 464 14.83 29.63 12.10
C VAL A 464 13.44 29.10 12.43
N VAL A 465 12.94 28.24 11.55
CA VAL A 465 11.69 27.49 11.69
C VAL A 465 12.00 26.01 11.47
N ALA A 466 11.40 25.14 12.27
CA ALA A 466 11.45 23.69 12.08
C ALA A 466 10.02 23.15 11.99
N ALA A 467 9.82 22.22 11.06
CA ALA A 467 8.60 21.44 10.86
C ALA A 467 8.93 19.95 10.82
N ARG A 468 7.93 19.13 11.16
CA ARG A 468 8.00 17.67 11.18
C ARG A 468 6.69 17.11 10.65
N GLU A 469 6.80 15.99 9.94
CA GLU A 469 5.72 15.06 9.64
C GLU A 469 5.60 14.06 10.81
N ASP A 470 4.36 13.80 11.22
CA ASP A 470 4.05 12.71 12.13
C ASP A 470 3.35 11.64 11.30
N ASP A 471 3.75 10.38 11.44
CA ASP A 471 2.95 9.28 10.92
C ASP A 471 1.62 9.25 11.69
N ASP A 472 0.52 9.64 11.06
CA ASP A 472 -0.84 9.35 11.55
C ASP A 472 -1.15 7.85 11.34
N GLU A 473 -0.31 7.00 11.95
CA GLU A 473 -0.53 5.58 12.21
C GLU A 473 0.53 5.01 13.16
N SER A 474 0.46 5.40 14.43
CA SER A 474 1.32 4.81 15.46
C SER A 474 0.99 3.32 15.65
N ASN A 475 1.85 2.47 15.08
CA ASN A 475 2.02 1.07 15.45
C ASN A 475 2.28 0.98 16.96
N SER A 476 1.22 0.80 17.75
CA SER A 476 1.21 1.02 19.20
C SER A 476 0.76 -0.22 19.97
N ASN A 477 1.26 -1.39 19.55
CA ASN A 477 1.29 -2.56 20.44
C ASN A 477 2.49 -2.45 21.41
N ALA A 478 2.48 -1.40 22.24
CA ALA A 478 3.50 -1.12 23.25
C ALA A 478 2.84 -0.92 24.62
N ASN A 479 2.74 -2.01 25.38
CA ASN A 479 2.38 -1.96 26.80
C ASN A 479 3.49 -1.29 27.62
N ALA A 480 3.48 0.05 27.70
CA ALA A 480 4.32 0.82 28.60
C ALA A 480 3.55 2.04 29.12
N GLU A 481 3.21 2.05 30.42
CA GLU A 481 2.71 3.27 31.06
C GLU A 481 3.78 4.38 31.01
N PRO A 482 3.48 5.60 30.56
CA PRO A 482 4.44 6.69 30.58
C PRO A 482 4.80 7.06 32.04
N PRO A 483 6.09 7.13 32.40
CA PRO A 483 6.51 7.31 33.79
C PRO A 483 6.09 8.67 34.36
N SER A 484 5.49 8.64 35.55
CA SER A 484 4.97 9.83 36.23
C SER A 484 6.06 10.79 36.75
N ALA A 485 6.52 11.71 35.89
CA ALA A 485 7.57 12.68 36.22
C ALA A 485 7.03 13.97 36.89
N LYS A 486 7.09 14.03 38.24
CA LYS A 486 6.88 15.28 38.99
C LYS A 486 8.11 16.20 38.92
N ARG A 487 7.99 17.31 38.17
CA ARG A 487 8.74 18.59 38.27
C ARG A 487 10.24 18.57 38.68
N ALA A 488 11.11 18.87 37.71
CA ALA A 488 12.20 19.86 37.83
C ALA A 488 12.51 20.39 36.40
N LYS A 489 12.25 21.65 36.05
CA LYS A 489 12.99 22.89 36.34
C LYS A 489 14.25 23.10 35.48
N THR A 490 14.01 23.69 34.30
CA THR A 490 14.93 24.46 33.43
C THR A 490 16.27 23.83 33.02
N ASP A 491 16.32 23.34 31.78
CA ASP A 491 17.34 23.70 30.79
C ASP A 491 16.66 23.73 29.41
N ALA A 492 16.95 24.75 28.58
CA ALA A 492 16.19 25.00 27.34
C ALA A 492 16.56 24.02 26.21
N ASP A 493 17.75 23.45 26.26
CA ASP A 493 18.33 22.62 25.20
C ASP A 493 17.68 21.22 25.13
N GLY A 494 17.25 20.68 26.28
CA GLY A 494 16.59 19.36 26.35
C GLY A 494 15.12 19.36 25.90
N ALA A 495 14.43 20.50 25.99
CA ALA A 495 13.00 20.59 25.68
C ALA A 495 12.70 20.57 24.17
N PHE A 496 13.65 20.98 23.33
CA PHE A 496 13.54 20.85 21.87
C PHE A 496 13.75 19.40 21.46
N ALA A 497 14.86 18.77 21.83
CA ALA A 497 15.16 17.38 21.45
C ALA A 497 14.08 16.38 21.91
N ALA A 498 13.53 16.56 23.12
CA ALA A 498 12.48 15.69 23.65
C ALA A 498 11.10 15.84 22.95
N ALA A 499 10.91 16.84 22.09
CA ALA A 499 9.67 17.04 21.34
C ALA A 499 9.65 16.32 19.98
N PHE A 500 10.72 15.60 19.61
CA PHE A 500 10.91 15.01 18.28
C PHE A 500 11.24 13.50 18.31
N ALA A 501 10.68 12.74 19.25
CA ALA A 501 10.68 11.27 19.16
C ALA A 501 9.80 10.80 17.98
N ALA A 502 10.19 9.71 17.32
CA ALA A 502 9.80 9.32 15.96
C ALA A 502 8.34 8.81 15.77
N PRO A 503 7.84 8.66 14.52
CA PRO A 503 8.40 9.00 13.18
C PRO A 503 7.49 9.98 12.38
N ARG A 504 7.73 10.47 11.15
CA ARG A 504 8.78 10.29 10.11
C ARG A 504 9.58 11.60 9.88
N GLY A 505 9.61 12.21 8.68
CA GLY A 505 10.56 13.27 8.25
C GLY A 505 10.35 14.69 8.78
N GLY A 506 11.24 15.62 8.45
CA GLY A 506 11.11 17.03 8.84
C GLY A 506 11.98 18.02 8.06
N VAL A 507 11.67 19.32 8.18
CA VAL A 507 12.31 20.42 7.44
C VAL A 507 12.65 21.59 8.35
N VAL A 508 13.91 22.04 8.28
CA VAL A 508 14.41 23.28 8.88
C VAL A 508 14.56 24.36 7.80
N VAL A 509 13.91 25.50 8.01
CA VAL A 509 14.05 26.70 7.17
C VAL A 509 14.78 27.78 7.97
N ALA A 510 15.85 28.34 7.42
CA ALA A 510 16.62 29.42 8.05
C ALA A 510 16.89 30.57 7.07
N VAL A 511 16.91 31.82 7.54
CA VAL A 511 17.15 33.00 6.69
C VAL A 511 18.28 33.87 7.22
N THR A 512 19.00 34.56 6.32
CA THR A 512 20.16 35.40 6.68
C THR A 512 19.83 36.76 7.29
N THR A 513 18.60 37.25 7.09
CA THR A 513 18.21 38.64 7.37
C THR A 513 17.83 38.89 8.84
N THR A 514 18.15 40.08 9.36
CA THR A 514 17.76 40.52 10.72
C THR A 514 16.34 41.07 10.84
N ASN A 515 15.52 41.01 9.78
CA ASN A 515 14.15 41.52 9.79
C ASN A 515 13.10 40.39 9.69
N PRO A 516 12.80 39.67 10.79
CA PRO A 516 11.83 38.57 10.79
C PRO A 516 10.37 39.02 10.55
N ALA A 517 10.08 40.33 10.43
CA ALA A 517 8.73 40.82 10.12
C ALA A 517 8.20 40.30 8.77
N GLY A 518 9.08 39.85 7.86
CA GLY A 518 8.71 39.21 6.60
C GLY A 518 8.28 37.73 6.69
N LEU A 519 8.49 37.07 7.83
CA LEU A 519 8.05 35.68 8.08
C LEU A 519 6.64 35.58 8.68
N GLY A 520 6.11 36.69 9.22
CA GLY A 520 4.82 36.70 9.91
C GLY A 520 4.83 35.91 11.23
N ASP A 521 3.65 35.71 11.83
CA ASP A 521 3.50 34.63 12.81
C ASP A 521 3.53 33.30 12.01
N VAL A 522 4.35 32.33 12.41
CA VAL A 522 4.69 31.16 11.56
C VAL A 522 3.46 30.30 11.27
N ALA A 523 2.47 30.30 12.18
CA ALA A 523 1.16 29.69 11.96
C ALA A 523 0.41 30.28 10.74
N THR A 524 0.68 31.53 10.35
CA THR A 524 0.16 32.13 9.11
C THR A 524 0.95 31.69 7.88
N PHE A 525 2.24 31.41 7.99
CA PHE A 525 3.13 31.05 6.87
C PHE A 525 2.70 29.73 6.22
N PHE A 526 2.27 28.76 7.04
CA PHE A 526 1.72 27.47 6.59
C PHE A 526 0.18 27.38 6.68
N SER A 527 -0.52 28.49 6.93
CA SER A 527 -1.99 28.48 6.94
C SER A 527 -2.57 28.16 5.56
N ARG A 528 -3.71 27.43 5.52
CA ARG A 528 -4.48 27.16 4.27
C ARG A 528 -4.65 28.40 3.38
N ALA A 529 -4.82 29.59 3.96
CA ALA A 529 -5.01 30.86 3.24
C ALA A 529 -3.72 31.44 2.62
N ALA A 530 -2.55 31.22 3.25
CA ALA A 530 -1.27 31.53 2.63
C ALA A 530 -0.94 30.48 1.56
N TRP A 531 -1.20 29.20 1.84
CA TRP A 531 -0.99 28.09 0.92
C TRP A 531 -1.78 28.23 -0.38
N ALA A 532 -3.07 28.59 -0.32
CA ALA A 532 -3.89 28.82 -1.52
C ALA A 532 -3.29 29.87 -2.49
N ARG A 533 -2.58 30.89 -1.98
CA ARG A 533 -1.87 31.89 -2.80
C ARG A 533 -0.55 31.37 -3.39
N VAL A 534 0.02 30.34 -2.78
CA VAL A 534 1.24 29.65 -3.25
C VAL A 534 0.86 28.61 -4.31
N VAL A 535 -0.15 27.78 -4.07
CA VAL A 535 -0.74 26.87 -5.07
C VAL A 535 -1.12 27.64 -6.34
N ALA A 536 -1.79 28.79 -6.22
CA ALA A 536 -2.13 29.65 -7.37
C ALA A 536 -0.94 30.19 -8.18
N ARG A 537 0.29 30.20 -7.62
CA ARG A 537 1.53 30.62 -8.29
C ARG A 537 2.40 29.44 -8.74
N LEU A 538 2.31 28.32 -8.04
CA LEU A 538 3.01 27.09 -8.36
C LEU A 538 2.27 26.23 -9.39
N ALA A 539 0.96 26.44 -9.58
CA ALA A 539 0.11 25.65 -10.46
C ALA A 539 0.78 25.29 -11.81
N PRO A 540 0.78 23.99 -12.22
CA PRO A 540 0.37 22.84 -11.41
C PRO A 540 1.37 22.56 -10.27
N ALA A 541 0.85 22.38 -9.07
CA ALA A 541 1.62 22.01 -7.87
C ALA A 541 1.15 20.62 -7.42
N PRO A 542 2.02 19.60 -7.34
CA PRO A 542 1.59 18.21 -7.14
C PRO A 542 1.16 17.87 -5.70
N PHE A 543 0.92 18.86 -4.82
CA PHE A 543 0.67 18.61 -3.39
C PHE A 543 -0.19 19.68 -2.70
N ALA A 544 -0.90 19.25 -1.66
CA ALA A 544 -1.74 20.05 -0.77
C ALA A 544 -1.23 19.98 0.69
N VAL A 545 -1.49 21.02 1.49
CA VAL A 545 -1.22 21.02 2.95
C VAL A 545 -2.42 20.46 3.67
N ASP A 546 -2.19 19.46 4.51
CA ASP A 546 -3.24 18.75 5.24
C ASP A 546 -3.43 19.33 6.65
N VAL A 547 -2.39 19.28 7.50
CA VAL A 547 -2.37 19.88 8.85
C VAL A 547 -1.34 21.00 8.95
N ALA A 548 -1.65 22.06 9.71
CA ALA A 548 -0.71 23.11 10.10
C ALA A 548 -0.99 23.61 11.52
N GLU A 549 -0.17 23.21 12.50
CA GLU A 549 -0.34 23.57 13.92
C GLU A 549 0.97 24.00 14.62
N ARG A 550 0.88 24.64 15.79
CA ARG A 550 2.02 25.23 16.49
C ARG A 550 2.49 24.33 17.64
N LEU A 551 3.76 23.94 17.63
CA LEU A 551 4.33 23.08 18.67
C LEU A 551 4.93 23.91 19.82
N GLY A 552 4.34 23.76 21.01
CA GLY A 552 4.84 24.32 22.28
C GLY A 552 4.17 25.64 22.71
N SER A 553 4.80 26.32 23.68
CA SER A 553 4.27 27.57 24.25
C SER A 553 4.27 28.73 23.24
N SER A 554 3.57 29.83 23.53
CA SER A 554 3.47 31.01 22.64
C SER A 554 4.79 31.72 22.31
N ALA A 555 5.90 31.36 22.97
CA ALA A 555 7.25 31.81 22.64
C ALA A 555 7.98 30.88 21.63
N SER A 556 7.46 29.69 21.37
CA SER A 556 7.99 28.75 20.37
C SER A 556 7.63 29.21 18.95
N LYS A 557 8.58 29.05 18.03
CA LYS A 557 8.44 29.29 16.58
C LYS A 557 8.37 27.99 15.76
N VAL A 558 8.30 26.84 16.42
CA VAL A 558 8.14 25.51 15.79
C VAL A 558 6.69 25.30 15.38
N ALA A 559 6.47 24.72 14.19
CA ALA A 559 5.14 24.39 13.68
C ALA A 559 5.16 23.03 12.98
N ARG A 560 4.18 22.16 13.28
CA ARG A 560 3.92 20.92 12.55
C ARG A 560 3.21 21.27 11.24
N VAL A 561 3.64 20.67 10.14
CA VAL A 561 3.04 20.86 8.81
C VAL A 561 3.12 19.52 8.07
N SER A 562 1.97 18.96 7.69
CA SER A 562 1.89 17.77 6.86
C SER A 562 1.43 18.12 5.43
N PHE A 563 1.87 17.30 4.47
CA PHE A 563 1.55 17.45 3.06
C PHE A 563 0.92 16.16 2.55
N ARG A 564 0.04 16.26 1.57
CA ARG A 564 -0.51 15.12 0.82
C ARG A 564 -0.33 15.36 -0.68
N ALA A 565 -0.25 14.31 -1.48
CA ALA A 565 -0.34 14.43 -2.94
C ALA A 565 -1.63 15.19 -3.32
N ALA A 566 -1.57 16.01 -4.38
CA ALA A 566 -2.78 16.59 -4.94
C ALA A 566 -3.60 15.46 -5.56
N ALA A 567 -4.84 15.27 -5.13
CA ALA A 567 -5.68 14.16 -5.59
C ALA A 567 -5.91 14.24 -7.11
N ASP A 568 -5.90 13.08 -7.78
CA ASP A 568 -6.25 12.94 -9.19
C ASP A 568 -7.73 13.25 -9.50
N ASP A 569 -8.54 13.40 -8.45
CA ASP A 569 -9.92 13.87 -8.55
C ASP A 569 -9.95 15.29 -9.13
N ALA A 570 -10.32 15.34 -10.41
CA ALA A 570 -10.49 16.58 -11.17
C ALA A 570 -11.45 17.58 -10.48
N ASP A 571 -12.35 17.11 -9.62
CA ASP A 571 -13.25 17.93 -8.81
C ASP A 571 -12.56 18.59 -7.60
N GLU A 572 -11.65 17.92 -6.87
CA GLU A 572 -10.83 18.57 -5.82
C GLU A 572 -9.84 19.58 -6.43
N ALA A 573 -9.21 19.22 -7.55
CA ALA A 573 -8.34 20.13 -8.30
C ALA A 573 -9.12 21.35 -8.83
N ALA A 574 -10.38 21.17 -9.22
CA ALA A 574 -11.28 22.26 -9.61
C ALA A 574 -11.71 23.13 -8.42
N GLU A 575 -12.04 22.56 -7.25
CA GLU A 575 -12.33 23.34 -6.04
C GLU A 575 -11.11 24.16 -5.57
N ALA A 576 -9.91 23.57 -5.59
CA ALA A 576 -8.67 24.28 -5.28
C ALA A 576 -8.39 25.43 -6.26
N ALA A 577 -8.70 25.24 -7.55
CA ALA A 577 -8.61 26.27 -8.58
C ALA A 577 -9.70 27.36 -8.44
N GLU A 578 -10.96 27.01 -8.13
CA GLU A 578 -12.03 27.99 -7.87
C GLU A 578 -11.74 28.82 -6.60
N ALA A 579 -11.25 28.19 -5.53
CA ALA A 579 -10.82 28.88 -4.31
C ALA A 579 -9.67 29.87 -4.58
N ALA A 580 -8.74 29.54 -5.48
CA ALA A 580 -7.69 30.45 -5.93
C ALA A 580 -8.24 31.61 -6.79
N VAL A 581 -9.18 31.33 -7.70
CA VAL A 581 -9.82 32.34 -8.58
C VAL A 581 -10.69 33.32 -7.78
N ALA A 582 -11.39 32.84 -6.75
CA ALA A 582 -12.26 33.67 -5.89
C ALA A 582 -11.51 34.77 -5.11
N VAL A 583 -10.19 34.65 -4.93
CA VAL A 583 -9.35 35.61 -4.17
C VAL A 583 -8.62 36.61 -5.08
N ALA A 584 -8.63 36.42 -6.41
CA ALA A 584 -7.78 37.14 -7.37
C ALA A 584 -8.51 38.14 -8.29
N SER A 585 -9.72 38.60 -7.93
CA SER A 585 -10.63 39.30 -8.85
C SER A 585 -10.35 40.80 -9.06
N VAL A 586 -9.33 41.18 -9.83
CA VAL A 586 -9.30 42.43 -10.64
C VAL A 586 -8.45 42.23 -11.91
N VAL A 587 -8.89 42.81 -13.05
CA VAL A 587 -8.26 42.89 -14.41
C VAL A 587 -8.85 41.86 -15.42
N PRO A 588 -9.18 42.27 -16.68
CA PRO A 588 -10.36 41.72 -17.37
C PRO A 588 -10.10 40.66 -18.46
N GLU A 589 -11.21 40.06 -18.91
CA GLU A 589 -11.33 38.99 -19.92
C GLU A 589 -10.44 39.15 -21.17
N ARG A 590 -9.50 38.20 -21.37
CA ARG A 590 -9.10 37.72 -22.70
C ARG A 590 -8.22 36.44 -22.70
N ALA A 591 -8.74 35.33 -22.17
CA ALA A 591 -8.10 34.00 -22.32
C ALA A 591 -9.07 32.79 -22.15
N ARG A 592 -10.26 32.81 -22.77
CA ARG A 592 -11.15 31.63 -22.86
C ARG A 592 -11.12 31.05 -24.28
N ALA A 593 -10.05 30.31 -24.63
CA ALA A 593 -9.96 29.56 -25.88
C ALA A 593 -8.78 28.55 -25.91
N ALA A 594 -8.90 27.40 -25.21
CA ALA A 594 -8.08 26.19 -25.47
C ALA A 594 -8.57 24.89 -24.78
N ALA A 595 -9.79 24.83 -24.23
CA ALA A 595 -10.31 23.66 -23.49
C ALA A 595 -11.67 23.21 -24.02
N ALA A 596 -11.71 22.81 -25.30
CA ALA A 596 -12.93 22.36 -25.98
C ALA A 596 -12.61 21.30 -27.05
N ALA A 597 -12.01 20.18 -26.64
CA ALA A 597 -11.76 19.02 -27.49
C ALA A 597 -11.58 17.73 -26.67
N ASN A 598 -12.68 17.17 -26.16
CA ASN A 598 -13.01 15.72 -26.16
C ASN A 598 -14.06 15.35 -25.09
N ALA A 599 -15.33 15.48 -25.46
CA ALA A 599 -16.42 14.66 -24.94
C ALA A 599 -17.41 14.47 -26.09
N GLY A 600 -17.44 13.27 -26.69
CA GLY A 600 -18.16 13.02 -27.93
C GLY A 600 -18.07 11.57 -28.37
N ASN A 601 -18.87 10.71 -27.74
CA ASN A 601 -18.93 9.28 -28.00
C ASN A 601 -19.84 8.96 -29.22
N ALA A 602 -19.77 7.71 -29.71
CA ALA A 602 -20.62 7.03 -30.70
C ALA A 602 -20.24 7.10 -32.21
N GLY A 603 -20.37 5.93 -32.86
CA GLY A 603 -19.78 5.56 -34.15
C GLY A 603 -18.52 4.73 -33.90
N TRP A 604 -18.42 3.44 -34.23
CA TRP A 604 -18.91 2.79 -35.44
C TRP A 604 -19.63 1.46 -35.18
N ASP A 605 -20.77 1.28 -35.84
CA ASP A 605 -21.44 -0.01 -36.04
C ASP A 605 -21.58 -0.21 -37.55
N LEU A 606 -20.61 -0.88 -38.18
CA LEU A 606 -20.60 -1.32 -39.60
C LEU A 606 -19.26 -1.99 -39.93
N PHE A 607 -19.27 -3.32 -40.05
CA PHE A 607 -18.72 -4.16 -41.14
C PHE A 607 -18.67 -5.62 -40.65
N GLY A 608 -19.24 -6.55 -41.43
CA GLY A 608 -19.29 -7.97 -41.05
C GLY A 608 -19.02 -8.90 -42.24
N GLY A 609 -19.04 -10.21 -41.97
CA GLY A 609 -18.95 -11.29 -42.96
C GLY A 609 -17.59 -12.00 -42.98
N GLY A 610 -17.59 -13.33 -42.84
CA GLY A 610 -16.36 -14.12 -42.70
C GLY A 610 -16.64 -15.53 -42.19
N ASP A 611 -17.32 -16.33 -43.02
CA ASP A 611 -18.07 -17.50 -42.56
C ASP A 611 -17.22 -18.79 -42.60
N GLY A 612 -17.38 -19.65 -41.59
CA GLY A 612 -16.74 -20.97 -41.52
C GLY A 612 -17.56 -21.94 -40.67
N GLU A 613 -18.33 -22.81 -41.32
CA GLU A 613 -19.30 -23.68 -40.64
C GLU A 613 -18.65 -24.75 -39.73
N SER A 614 -19.23 -24.93 -38.55
CA SER A 614 -19.04 -26.10 -37.69
C SER A 614 -20.41 -26.76 -37.43
N PRO A 615 -20.46 -28.09 -37.21
CA PRO A 615 -21.72 -28.86 -37.24
C PRO A 615 -22.71 -28.47 -36.13
N PRO A 616 -24.02 -28.68 -36.33
CA PRO A 616 -25.06 -28.11 -35.48
C PRO A 616 -25.06 -28.69 -34.06
N SER A 617 -25.00 -27.78 -33.09
CA SER A 617 -25.20 -28.03 -31.66
C SER A 617 -26.57 -28.69 -31.37
N PRO A 618 -26.70 -29.46 -30.27
CA PRO A 618 -28.00 -29.90 -29.78
C PRO A 618 -28.94 -28.70 -29.52
N PRO A 619 -30.27 -28.89 -29.54
CA PRO A 619 -31.22 -27.82 -29.29
C PRO A 619 -30.95 -27.15 -27.93
N PRO A 620 -31.09 -25.81 -27.83
CA PRO A 620 -30.75 -25.08 -26.62
C PRO A 620 -31.61 -25.55 -25.43
N PRO A 621 -31.06 -25.57 -24.20
CA PRO A 621 -31.80 -26.00 -23.02
C PRO A 621 -32.99 -25.08 -22.75
N ASP A 622 -34.16 -25.66 -22.51
CA ASP A 622 -35.35 -24.92 -22.09
C ASP A 622 -35.25 -24.50 -20.61
N VAL A 623 -34.46 -23.44 -20.37
CA VAL A 623 -34.29 -22.82 -19.05
C VAL A 623 -35.57 -22.19 -18.50
N GLY A 624 -36.61 -22.02 -19.32
CA GLY A 624 -37.94 -21.61 -18.88
C GLY A 624 -38.74 -22.74 -18.23
N SER A 625 -38.32 -23.99 -18.39
CA SER A 625 -39.05 -25.17 -17.90
C SER A 625 -38.66 -25.59 -16.49
N ALA A 626 -39.67 -25.68 -15.62
CA ALA A 626 -39.52 -26.29 -14.30
C ALA A 626 -39.07 -27.77 -14.37
N ALA A 627 -39.47 -28.50 -15.42
CA ALA A 627 -39.07 -29.89 -15.62
C ALA A 627 -37.59 -30.02 -15.98
N TYR A 628 -37.04 -29.07 -16.76
CA TYR A 628 -35.60 -29.01 -17.05
C TYR A 628 -34.78 -28.87 -15.76
N TRP A 629 -35.07 -27.85 -14.96
CA TRP A 629 -34.35 -27.60 -13.71
C TRP A 629 -34.54 -28.70 -12.66
N THR A 630 -35.73 -29.31 -12.59
CA THR A 630 -35.99 -30.50 -11.76
C THR A 630 -35.13 -31.69 -12.21
N GLY A 631 -34.95 -31.87 -13.52
CA GLY A 631 -34.08 -32.91 -14.09
C GLY A 631 -32.59 -32.68 -13.80
N VAL A 632 -32.12 -31.42 -13.85
CA VAL A 632 -30.72 -31.06 -13.56
C VAL A 632 -30.40 -31.20 -12.07
N MET A 633 -31.18 -30.57 -11.18
CA MET A 633 -30.90 -30.59 -9.73
C MET A 633 -31.33 -31.89 -9.03
N GLY A 634 -32.36 -32.57 -9.55
CA GLY A 634 -33.08 -33.61 -8.81
C GLY A 634 -33.89 -33.07 -7.62
N LEU A 635 -34.17 -31.76 -7.59
CA LEU A 635 -35.04 -31.10 -6.60
C LEU A 635 -36.26 -30.49 -7.28
N PRO A 636 -37.44 -30.43 -6.62
CA PRO A 636 -38.61 -29.78 -7.18
C PRO A 636 -38.38 -28.31 -7.51
N VAL A 637 -38.94 -27.86 -8.63
CA VAL A 637 -38.93 -26.48 -9.11
C VAL A 637 -40.35 -26.08 -9.52
N GLY A 638 -40.78 -24.88 -9.15
CA GLY A 638 -42.02 -24.28 -9.64
C GLY A 638 -43.24 -24.44 -8.72
N GLY A 639 -43.04 -24.88 -7.48
CA GLY A 639 -44.11 -25.05 -6.49
C GLY A 639 -44.93 -26.30 -6.76
N GLY A 640 -44.41 -27.45 -6.34
CA GLY A 640 -45.20 -28.68 -6.25
C GLY A 640 -46.33 -28.57 -5.21
N ALA A 641 -47.39 -29.37 -5.37
CA ALA A 641 -48.47 -29.45 -4.39
C ALA A 641 -47.94 -29.89 -3.02
N ALA A 642 -48.33 -29.16 -1.97
CA ALA A 642 -47.78 -29.32 -0.63
C ALA A 642 -47.82 -30.76 -0.09
N ARG A 643 -46.69 -31.22 0.47
CA ARG A 643 -46.72 -32.25 1.52
C ARG A 643 -47.53 -31.67 2.68
N ALA A 644 -48.56 -32.39 3.14
CA ALA A 644 -49.49 -31.88 4.14
C ALA A 644 -48.74 -31.32 5.36
N PRO A 645 -49.05 -30.09 5.81
CA PRO A 645 -48.34 -29.50 6.95
C PRO A 645 -48.61 -30.35 8.19
N ALA A 646 -47.53 -30.72 8.90
CA ALA A 646 -47.67 -30.95 10.32
C ALA A 646 -48.32 -29.69 10.94
N PRO A 647 -49.28 -29.82 11.87
CA PRO A 647 -50.00 -28.67 12.40
C PRO A 647 -49.00 -27.65 12.91
N ALA A 648 -49.25 -26.37 12.62
CA ALA A 648 -48.36 -25.28 13.01
C ALA A 648 -48.14 -25.33 14.53
N ALA A 649 -47.01 -25.92 14.93
CA ALA A 649 -46.56 -25.84 16.30
C ALA A 649 -46.34 -24.35 16.56
N ARG A 650 -47.02 -23.83 17.60
CA ARG A 650 -46.61 -22.57 18.21
C ARG A 650 -45.09 -22.62 18.36
N ALA A 651 -44.39 -21.57 17.91
CA ALA A 651 -42.95 -21.47 18.05
C ALA A 651 -42.57 -21.95 19.45
N SER A 652 -41.81 -23.04 19.52
CA SER A 652 -41.54 -23.66 20.81
C SER A 652 -40.78 -22.67 21.68
N THR A 653 -40.93 -22.75 23.00
CA THR A 653 -40.18 -21.89 23.92
C THR A 653 -38.67 -22.00 23.71
N ALA A 654 -38.19 -23.14 23.19
CA ALA A 654 -36.80 -23.34 22.78
C ALA A 654 -36.43 -22.58 21.50
N ALA A 655 -37.29 -22.53 20.47
CA ALA A 655 -37.03 -21.77 19.25
C ALA A 655 -36.97 -20.27 19.52
N ALA A 656 -37.92 -19.73 20.30
CA ALA A 656 -37.90 -18.32 20.71
C ALA A 656 -36.67 -17.97 21.57
N ALA A 657 -36.23 -18.89 22.44
CA ALA A 657 -35.02 -18.71 23.26
C ALA A 657 -33.73 -18.76 22.43
N ALA A 658 -33.63 -19.64 21.43
CA ALA A 658 -32.51 -19.70 20.50
C ALA A 658 -32.36 -18.39 19.72
N THR A 659 -33.46 -17.88 19.16
CA THR A 659 -33.43 -16.62 18.42
C THR A 659 -33.10 -15.41 19.30
N ALA A 660 -33.58 -15.37 20.55
CA ALA A 660 -33.21 -14.33 21.50
C ALA A 660 -31.72 -14.38 21.91
N LYS A 661 -31.13 -15.58 21.96
CA LYS A 661 -29.69 -15.78 22.16
C LYS A 661 -28.89 -15.26 20.95
N ASP A 662 -29.33 -15.56 19.72
CA ASP A 662 -28.66 -15.07 18.51
C ASP A 662 -28.66 -13.53 18.46
N ALA A 663 -29.79 -12.89 18.80
CA ALA A 663 -29.91 -11.43 18.84
C ALA A 663 -29.03 -10.79 19.92
N ALA A 664 -28.82 -11.48 21.05
CA ALA A 664 -27.87 -11.03 22.07
C ALA A 664 -26.42 -11.16 21.58
N ALA A 665 -26.05 -12.30 21.00
CA ALA A 665 -24.70 -12.56 20.49
C ALA A 665 -24.31 -11.57 19.37
N VAL A 666 -25.18 -11.30 18.38
CA VAL A 666 -24.89 -10.29 17.34
C VAL A 666 -24.73 -8.88 17.93
N ARG A 667 -25.48 -8.53 18.98
CA ARG A 667 -25.37 -7.21 19.64
C ARG A 667 -24.07 -7.06 20.46
N GLU A 668 -23.64 -8.14 21.12
CA GLU A 668 -22.53 -8.15 22.08
C GLU A 668 -21.19 -8.51 21.43
N ASP A 669 -21.15 -9.58 20.63
CA ASP A 669 -19.95 -10.08 19.93
C ASP A 669 -19.86 -9.67 18.45
N GLY A 670 -20.93 -9.13 17.86
CA GLY A 670 -21.02 -8.80 16.42
C GLY A 670 -21.56 -9.94 15.54
N TYR A 671 -21.48 -11.18 16.02
CA TYR A 671 -21.89 -12.39 15.29
C TYR A 671 -22.64 -13.40 16.17
N ALA A 672 -23.32 -14.35 15.52
CA ALA A 672 -23.97 -15.50 16.14
C ALA A 672 -23.75 -16.78 15.33
N TRP A 673 -23.52 -17.89 16.04
CA TRP A 673 -23.35 -19.22 15.47
C TRP A 673 -23.84 -20.28 16.46
N GLY A 674 -24.56 -21.28 15.97
CA GLY A 674 -24.75 -22.53 16.72
C GLY A 674 -25.80 -23.47 16.16
N ASP A 675 -27.06 -23.24 16.52
CA ASP A 675 -28.16 -24.17 16.22
C ASP A 675 -28.45 -24.24 14.71
N ARG A 676 -28.83 -25.42 14.23
CA ARG A 676 -29.13 -25.63 12.81
C ARG A 676 -30.39 -24.88 12.35
N ALA A 677 -30.29 -24.18 11.21
CA ALA A 677 -31.41 -23.56 10.51
C ALA A 677 -32.23 -24.60 9.70
N CYS A 678 -31.61 -25.66 9.21
CA CYS A 678 -32.26 -26.79 8.55
C CYS A 678 -31.71 -28.14 9.03
N ASP A 679 -32.41 -29.23 8.75
CA ASP A 679 -31.92 -30.56 9.12
C ASP A 679 -30.83 -31.07 8.17
N ALA A 680 -30.13 -32.13 8.58
CA ALA A 680 -29.05 -32.73 7.82
C ALA A 680 -29.49 -33.30 6.46
N ASP A 681 -30.78 -33.63 6.30
CA ASP A 681 -31.31 -34.17 5.05
C ASP A 681 -31.57 -33.05 4.04
N ASP A 682 -32.12 -31.91 4.48
CA ASP A 682 -32.28 -30.71 3.66
C ASP A 682 -30.93 -30.13 3.23
N ALA A 683 -29.95 -30.03 4.14
CA ALA A 683 -28.61 -29.57 3.81
C ALA A 683 -27.93 -30.47 2.76
N ARG A 684 -27.94 -31.79 2.96
CA ARG A 684 -27.40 -32.77 2.02
C ARG A 684 -28.08 -32.70 0.64
N LYS A 685 -29.40 -32.58 0.58
CA LYS A 685 -30.16 -32.41 -0.67
C LYS A 685 -29.73 -31.17 -1.46
N LEU A 686 -29.41 -30.07 -0.77
CA LEU A 686 -28.92 -28.84 -1.39
C LEU A 686 -27.49 -29.03 -1.93
N SER A 687 -26.61 -29.69 -1.17
CA SER A 687 -25.25 -30.02 -1.62
C SER A 687 -25.23 -30.96 -2.84
N ASP A 688 -26.07 -32.00 -2.83
CA ASP A 688 -26.29 -32.90 -3.97
C ASP A 688 -26.76 -32.13 -5.22
N ALA A 689 -27.61 -31.10 -5.05
CA ALA A 689 -28.12 -30.28 -6.15
C ALA A 689 -27.06 -29.30 -6.68
N VAL A 690 -26.29 -28.64 -5.80
CA VAL A 690 -25.14 -27.79 -6.17
C VAL A 690 -24.10 -28.59 -6.96
N SER A 691 -23.77 -29.80 -6.51
CA SER A 691 -22.84 -30.67 -7.21
C SER A 691 -23.32 -31.10 -8.60
N LYS A 692 -24.62 -31.37 -8.78
CA LYS A 692 -25.19 -31.66 -10.11
C LYS A 692 -25.25 -30.44 -11.02
N LEU A 693 -25.54 -29.26 -10.49
CA LEU A 693 -25.52 -28.00 -11.24
C LEU A 693 -24.13 -27.73 -11.82
N VAL A 694 -23.09 -27.83 -10.98
CA VAL A 694 -21.70 -27.63 -11.39
C VAL A 694 -21.28 -28.69 -12.41
N ALA A 695 -21.63 -29.96 -12.20
CA ALA A 695 -21.38 -31.03 -13.18
C ALA A 695 -22.12 -30.82 -14.53
N ALA A 696 -23.24 -30.09 -14.53
CA ALA A 696 -23.99 -29.70 -15.73
C ALA A 696 -23.54 -28.35 -16.33
N GLY A 697 -22.46 -27.72 -15.81
CA GLY A 697 -21.93 -26.45 -16.29
C GLY A 697 -22.71 -25.21 -15.84
N TRP A 698 -23.52 -25.32 -14.78
CA TRP A 698 -24.24 -24.21 -14.16
C TRP A 698 -23.57 -23.77 -12.85
N PRO A 699 -23.60 -22.46 -12.51
CA PRO A 699 -23.04 -21.97 -11.25
C PRO A 699 -23.87 -22.44 -10.05
N PRO A 700 -23.27 -22.62 -8.87
CA PRO A 700 -23.97 -23.00 -7.64
C PRO A 700 -25.21 -22.13 -7.33
N ALA A 701 -25.20 -20.83 -7.65
CA ALA A 701 -26.35 -19.92 -7.47
C ALA A 701 -27.67 -20.41 -8.09
N CYS A 702 -27.62 -21.27 -9.12
CA CYS A 702 -28.82 -21.88 -9.69
C CYS A 702 -29.59 -22.77 -8.70
N VAL A 703 -29.03 -23.10 -7.52
CA VAL A 703 -29.75 -23.82 -6.45
C VAL A 703 -30.97 -23.04 -5.93
N PHE A 704 -30.97 -21.70 -6.02
CA PHE A 704 -32.11 -20.84 -5.72
C PHE A 704 -33.27 -20.97 -6.71
N LEU A 705 -33.12 -21.75 -7.79
CA LEU A 705 -34.25 -22.17 -8.62
C LEU A 705 -35.09 -23.28 -7.95
N SER A 706 -34.55 -24.03 -6.99
CA SER A 706 -35.25 -25.10 -6.27
C SER A 706 -36.26 -24.59 -5.22
N ASP A 707 -37.34 -25.34 -5.01
CA ASP A 707 -38.33 -25.03 -3.97
C ASP A 707 -37.71 -25.15 -2.56
N LEU A 708 -36.80 -26.11 -2.35
CA LEU A 708 -36.15 -26.38 -1.06
C LEU A 708 -35.29 -25.20 -0.56
N ALA A 709 -34.58 -24.51 -1.47
CA ALA A 709 -33.81 -23.32 -1.10
C ALA A 709 -34.71 -22.25 -0.46
N TRP A 710 -35.89 -21.98 -1.04
CA TRP A 710 -36.84 -21.01 -0.50
C TRP A 710 -37.53 -21.46 0.79
N GLU A 711 -37.73 -22.77 0.98
CA GLU A 711 -38.18 -23.32 2.28
C GLU A 711 -37.15 -23.08 3.39
N VAL A 712 -35.86 -23.15 3.08
CA VAL A 712 -34.77 -22.81 4.02
C VAL A 712 -34.67 -21.29 4.22
N THR A 713 -34.76 -20.47 3.16
CA THR A 713 -34.81 -19.00 3.27
C THR A 713 -35.89 -18.55 4.25
N GLY A 714 -37.06 -19.18 4.24
CA GLY A 714 -38.14 -18.90 5.21
C GLY A 714 -37.74 -19.16 6.66
N LYS A 715 -37.02 -20.26 6.95
CA LYS A 715 -36.51 -20.58 8.29
C LYS A 715 -35.44 -19.58 8.75
N LEU A 716 -34.59 -19.11 7.82
CA LEU A 716 -33.57 -18.10 8.09
C LEU A 716 -34.17 -16.72 8.39
N TRP A 717 -35.23 -16.34 7.65
CA TRP A 717 -35.96 -15.08 7.84
C TRP A 717 -36.50 -14.93 9.27
N ASP A 718 -37.04 -16.01 9.84
CA ASP A 718 -37.58 -16.00 11.21
C ASP A 718 -36.50 -15.70 12.27
N ARG A 719 -35.24 -16.10 12.03
CA ARG A 719 -34.11 -15.74 12.91
C ARG A 719 -33.63 -14.31 12.64
N ALA A 720 -33.45 -13.96 11.36
CA ALA A 720 -32.98 -12.65 10.94
C ALA A 720 -33.89 -11.50 11.42
N ALA A 721 -35.22 -11.66 11.30
CA ALA A 721 -36.18 -10.63 11.71
C ALA A 721 -36.10 -10.27 13.19
N ALA A 722 -35.88 -11.26 14.05
CA ALA A 722 -35.75 -11.06 15.49
C ALA A 722 -34.37 -10.57 15.93
N ILE A 723 -33.30 -10.88 15.18
CA ILE A 723 -31.97 -10.25 15.36
C ILE A 723 -32.02 -8.77 14.97
N LEU A 724 -32.69 -8.45 13.85
CA LEU A 724 -32.95 -7.09 13.38
C LEU A 724 -34.06 -6.38 14.16
N GLY A 725 -34.71 -7.05 15.12
CA GLY A 725 -35.77 -6.49 15.97
C GLY A 725 -36.93 -5.84 15.21
N GLY A 726 -37.37 -6.44 14.09
CA GLY A 726 -38.55 -5.99 13.35
C GLY A 726 -39.82 -6.73 13.82
N ASP A 727 -40.84 -5.99 14.23
CA ASP A 727 -42.09 -6.55 14.77
C ASP A 727 -43.16 -6.83 13.68
N ASP A 728 -43.02 -6.22 12.49
CA ASP A 728 -43.94 -6.36 11.34
C ASP A 728 -43.30 -7.08 10.14
N GLU A 729 -44.05 -7.94 9.43
CA GLU A 729 -43.55 -8.75 8.30
C GLU A 729 -43.04 -7.95 7.09
N ASP A 730 -43.39 -6.66 6.98
CA ASP A 730 -43.01 -5.74 5.90
C ASP A 730 -41.83 -4.81 6.25
N GLU A 731 -41.34 -4.83 7.50
CA GLU A 731 -40.21 -3.99 7.94
C GLU A 731 -38.86 -4.60 7.56
N ILE A 732 -38.77 -5.94 7.51
CA ILE A 732 -37.56 -6.68 7.14
C ILE A 732 -37.67 -7.11 5.68
N VAL A 733 -36.57 -6.95 4.93
CA VAL A 733 -36.44 -7.34 3.52
C VAL A 733 -35.16 -8.15 3.30
N LEU A 734 -35.17 -8.95 2.23
CA LEU A 734 -34.04 -9.77 1.79
C LEU A 734 -33.47 -9.15 0.50
N GLU A 735 -32.17 -8.93 0.47
CA GLU A 735 -31.53 -8.43 -0.75
C GLU A 735 -31.48 -9.51 -1.85
N PRO A 736 -31.60 -9.14 -3.14
CA PRO A 736 -31.53 -10.08 -4.25
C PRO A 736 -30.10 -10.58 -4.55
N SER A 737 -29.10 -10.08 -3.81
CA SER A 737 -27.69 -10.49 -3.78
C SER A 737 -27.46 -11.85 -3.11
N LEU A 738 -28.23 -12.86 -3.51
CA LEU A 738 -28.14 -14.23 -2.96
C LEU A 738 -26.92 -14.99 -3.52
N ALA A 739 -26.05 -15.53 -2.67
CA ALA A 739 -24.91 -16.31 -3.11
C ALA A 739 -25.02 -17.79 -2.71
N ALA A 740 -24.39 -18.65 -3.52
CA ALA A 740 -24.13 -20.03 -3.18
C ALA A 740 -22.67 -20.35 -3.54
N PHE A 741 -21.94 -20.95 -2.63
CA PHE A 741 -20.52 -21.23 -2.77
C PHE A 741 -20.27 -22.73 -2.79
N LYS A 742 -19.32 -23.16 -3.61
CA LYS A 742 -18.74 -24.49 -3.63
C LYS A 742 -17.23 -24.29 -3.78
N LEU A 743 -16.49 -24.48 -2.69
CA LEU A 743 -15.03 -24.49 -2.74
C LEU A 743 -14.56 -25.78 -3.46
N ASP A 744 -13.33 -25.75 -3.96
CA ASP A 744 -12.66 -26.89 -4.57
C ASP A 744 -11.17 -26.82 -4.19
N ALA A 745 -10.70 -27.83 -3.44
CA ALA A 745 -9.32 -27.92 -2.97
C ALA A 745 -8.30 -28.05 -4.13
N ALA A 746 -8.75 -28.44 -5.33
CA ALA A 746 -7.93 -28.41 -6.54
C ALA A 746 -8.02 -27.07 -7.28
N ALA A 747 -9.11 -26.30 -7.13
CA ALA A 747 -9.25 -24.98 -7.77
C ALA A 747 -8.30 -23.93 -7.16
N GLY A 748 -7.95 -24.07 -5.87
CA GLY A 748 -6.87 -23.29 -5.25
C GLY A 748 -5.50 -23.49 -5.91
N LYS A 749 -5.30 -24.58 -6.67
CA LYS A 749 -4.12 -24.85 -7.51
C LYS A 749 -4.33 -24.53 -9.00
N ALA A 750 -5.57 -24.29 -9.43
CA ALA A 750 -5.93 -24.23 -10.85
C ALA A 750 -5.97 -22.80 -11.42
N GLY A 751 -5.46 -21.82 -10.68
CA GLY A 751 -5.43 -20.42 -11.09
C GLY A 751 -6.81 -19.88 -11.49
N ARG A 752 -7.77 -20.01 -10.58
CA ARG A 752 -9.09 -19.40 -10.75
C ARG A 752 -9.33 -18.45 -9.60
N ARG A 753 -9.16 -17.15 -9.91
CA ARG A 753 -9.30 -16.03 -8.98
C ARG A 753 -10.42 -16.21 -7.94
N TYR A 754 -11.59 -16.75 -8.32
CA TYR A 754 -12.69 -16.97 -7.37
C TYR A 754 -13.60 -18.22 -7.54
N VAL A 755 -13.83 -18.80 -8.74
CA VAL A 755 -14.71 -19.99 -8.87
C VAL A 755 -14.03 -21.25 -8.31
N GLY A 756 -14.34 -21.56 -7.06
CA GLY A 756 -13.79 -22.70 -6.31
C GLY A 756 -12.72 -22.33 -5.30
N ASN A 757 -12.25 -21.08 -5.29
CA ASN A 757 -11.24 -20.58 -4.36
C ASN A 757 -11.88 -19.89 -3.13
N ASN A 758 -11.09 -19.55 -2.11
CA ASN A 758 -11.56 -18.83 -0.93
C ASN A 758 -11.51 -17.30 -1.09
N PHE A 759 -12.19 -16.58 -0.19
CA PHE A 759 -12.02 -15.14 -0.04
C PHE A 759 -11.10 -14.90 1.17
N GLY A 760 -9.78 -14.96 0.95
CA GLY A 760 -8.77 -14.99 2.02
C GLY A 760 -8.49 -13.66 2.71
N GLN A 761 -9.00 -12.54 2.17
CA GLN A 761 -8.76 -11.21 2.72
C GLN A 761 -9.85 -10.80 3.74
N PRO A 762 -9.48 -10.29 4.92
CA PRO A 762 -10.41 -9.67 5.86
C PRO A 762 -11.15 -8.50 5.21
N HIS A 763 -12.47 -8.50 5.34
CA HIS A 763 -13.32 -7.44 4.79
C HIS A 763 -14.59 -7.26 5.64
N ARG A 764 -15.31 -6.18 5.38
CA ARG A 764 -16.66 -5.92 5.87
C ARG A 764 -17.61 -5.96 4.68
N ASP A 765 -18.83 -6.48 4.85
CA ASP A 765 -19.83 -6.45 3.77
C ASP A 765 -20.39 -5.03 3.56
N TYR A 766 -20.44 -4.24 4.64
CA TYR A 766 -21.07 -2.92 4.70
C TYR A 766 -20.39 -1.98 5.71
N THR A 767 -20.57 -0.67 5.52
CA THR A 767 -20.03 0.38 6.39
C THR A 767 -20.70 0.40 7.77
N PHE A 768 -20.08 1.07 8.76
CA PHE A 768 -20.70 1.29 10.06
C PHE A 768 -22.03 2.06 9.94
N GLU A 769 -22.07 3.07 9.08
CA GLU A 769 -23.21 3.94 8.78
C GLU A 769 -24.36 3.18 8.13
N ASP A 770 -24.11 2.26 7.20
CA ASP A 770 -25.16 1.42 6.60
C ASP A 770 -25.78 0.48 7.64
N VAL A 771 -24.96 -0.05 8.55
CA VAL A 771 -25.39 -1.01 9.57
C VAL A 771 -26.10 -0.33 10.74
N TYR A 772 -25.66 0.84 11.21
CA TYR A 772 -26.22 1.46 12.43
C TYR A 772 -26.91 2.81 12.21
N GLY A 773 -26.69 3.46 11.08
CA GLY A 773 -27.32 4.72 10.67
C GLY A 773 -26.56 5.98 11.08
N ASP A 774 -26.85 7.06 10.34
CA ASP A 774 -26.26 8.39 10.52
C ASP A 774 -26.33 8.86 11.99
N GLY A 775 -25.16 9.10 12.62
CA GLY A 775 -25.07 9.62 14.00
C GLY A 775 -25.08 8.57 15.12
N ALA A 776 -25.02 7.27 14.82
CA ALA A 776 -24.82 6.22 15.82
C ALA A 776 -23.40 6.26 16.47
N ALA A 777 -22.42 6.87 15.80
CA ALA A 777 -21.06 7.02 16.29
C ALA A 777 -20.93 8.12 17.35
N GLY A 778 -20.74 7.73 18.63
CA GLY A 778 -20.04 8.47 19.69
C GLY A 778 -20.57 9.85 20.16
N GLY A 779 -21.52 10.47 19.47
CA GLY A 779 -21.99 11.82 19.79
C GLY A 779 -22.80 11.92 21.10
N PRO A 780 -23.09 13.14 21.60
CA PRO A 780 -23.88 13.35 22.82
C PRO A 780 -25.36 12.89 22.73
N ALA A 781 -25.78 12.32 21.60
CA ALA A 781 -27.08 11.70 21.37
C ALA A 781 -27.01 10.16 21.24
N ALA A 782 -25.83 9.55 21.39
CA ALA A 782 -25.66 8.10 21.28
C ALA A 782 -26.51 7.34 22.33
N PRO A 783 -27.17 6.24 21.95
CA PRO A 783 -28.04 5.49 22.85
C PRO A 783 -27.27 4.79 23.97
N ILE A 784 -27.91 4.68 25.15
CA ILE A 784 -27.32 4.12 26.39
C ILE A 784 -27.00 2.61 26.26
N ALA A 785 -27.60 1.93 25.27
CA ALA A 785 -27.29 0.55 24.90
C ALA A 785 -26.95 0.50 23.41
N PRO A 786 -26.04 -0.37 22.96
CA PRO A 786 -25.70 -0.50 21.54
C PRO A 786 -26.96 -0.89 20.74
N PRO A 787 -27.27 -0.18 19.64
CA PRO A 787 -28.43 -0.48 18.82
C PRO A 787 -28.30 -1.87 18.17
N LEU A 788 -29.44 -2.50 17.87
CA LEU A 788 -29.47 -3.65 16.97
C LEU A 788 -29.06 -3.20 15.56
N PRO A 789 -28.35 -4.04 14.79
CA PRO A 789 -27.97 -3.72 13.43
C PRO A 789 -29.22 -3.55 12.54
N ASN A 790 -29.09 -2.72 11.51
CA ASN A 790 -30.07 -2.54 10.44
C ASN A 790 -29.80 -3.50 9.27
N VAL A 791 -28.58 -4.03 9.13
CA VAL A 791 -28.13 -4.95 8.07
C VAL A 791 -27.42 -6.15 8.70
N LEU A 792 -27.82 -7.34 8.28
CA LEU A 792 -27.38 -8.63 8.82
C LEU A 792 -27.02 -9.58 7.66
N SER A 793 -25.74 -9.95 7.58
CA SER A 793 -25.27 -11.03 6.73
C SER A 793 -25.57 -12.36 7.40
N VAL A 794 -26.19 -13.29 6.66
CA VAL A 794 -26.59 -14.61 7.13
C VAL A 794 -25.99 -15.65 6.20
N TRP A 795 -25.35 -16.66 6.79
CA TRP A 795 -24.59 -17.66 6.05
C TRP A 795 -24.90 -19.05 6.62
N MET A 796 -25.01 -20.05 5.75
CA MET A 796 -25.39 -21.40 6.15
C MET A 796 -24.59 -22.44 5.33
N PRO A 797 -23.77 -23.30 5.96
CA PRO A 797 -23.09 -24.37 5.25
C PRO A 797 -24.08 -25.49 4.90
N ILE A 798 -23.92 -26.10 3.73
CA ILE A 798 -24.69 -27.28 3.30
C ILE A 798 -23.90 -28.60 3.39
N VAL A 799 -22.65 -28.50 3.86
CA VAL A 799 -21.76 -29.60 4.28
C VAL A 799 -21.28 -29.37 5.71
N ASP A 800 -20.63 -30.34 6.35
CA ASP A 800 -19.96 -30.10 7.63
C ASP A 800 -18.73 -29.21 7.42
N VAL A 801 -18.50 -28.25 8.32
CA VAL A 801 -17.41 -27.27 8.29
C VAL A 801 -16.38 -27.62 9.35
N THR A 802 -15.12 -27.62 8.95
CA THR A 802 -13.93 -27.93 9.75
C THR A 802 -12.88 -26.83 9.54
N LEU A 803 -11.83 -26.81 10.37
CA LEU A 803 -10.76 -25.81 10.25
C LEU A 803 -9.97 -25.95 8.93
N ASP A 804 -9.98 -27.15 8.33
CA ASP A 804 -9.21 -27.53 7.16
C ASP A 804 -10.00 -27.52 5.83
N ASN A 805 -11.32 -27.29 5.83
CA ASN A 805 -12.14 -27.28 4.61
C ASN A 805 -12.63 -25.89 4.15
N GLY A 806 -11.99 -24.83 4.65
CA GLY A 806 -12.24 -23.45 4.23
C GLY A 806 -13.25 -22.68 5.08
N CYS A 807 -13.30 -22.93 6.40
CA CYS A 807 -14.21 -22.24 7.30
C CYS A 807 -14.13 -20.71 7.21
N VAL A 808 -15.23 -20.05 7.61
CA VAL A 808 -15.26 -18.59 7.78
C VAL A 808 -14.60 -18.25 9.11
N TYR A 809 -13.80 -17.19 9.14
CA TYR A 809 -13.26 -16.57 10.34
C TYR A 809 -13.93 -15.22 10.56
N VAL A 810 -14.10 -14.82 11.82
CA VAL A 810 -14.69 -13.53 12.21
C VAL A 810 -13.84 -12.84 13.27
N VAL A 811 -13.86 -11.51 13.26
CA VAL A 811 -13.33 -10.67 14.35
C VAL A 811 -14.49 -10.32 15.29
N PRO A 812 -14.46 -10.73 16.56
CA PRO A 812 -15.46 -10.31 17.53
C PRO A 812 -15.39 -8.81 17.78
N LYS A 813 -16.54 -8.15 17.96
CA LYS A 813 -16.69 -6.71 18.24
C LYS A 813 -15.85 -6.16 19.41
N ARG A 814 -15.43 -7.01 20.35
CA ARG A 814 -14.49 -6.64 21.43
C ARG A 814 -13.07 -6.33 20.93
N ALA A 815 -12.70 -6.80 19.74
CA ALA A 815 -11.39 -6.63 19.10
C ALA A 815 -11.45 -5.71 17.86
N ASP A 816 -12.65 -5.38 17.40
CA ASP A 816 -12.94 -4.25 16.51
C ASP A 816 -14.05 -3.39 17.17
N PRO A 817 -13.70 -2.56 18.18
CA PRO A 817 -14.69 -1.75 18.91
C PRO A 817 -15.20 -0.54 18.10
N GLY A 818 -14.45 -0.11 17.08
CA GLY A 818 -14.86 0.94 16.14
C GLY A 818 -15.84 0.42 15.09
N GLY A 819 -15.71 -0.84 14.67
CA GLY A 819 -16.57 -1.48 13.68
C GLY A 819 -16.48 -0.82 12.31
N GLY A 820 -15.34 -0.25 11.93
CA GLY A 820 -15.18 0.53 10.70
C GLY A 820 -15.58 2.00 10.78
N ALA A 821 -16.02 2.52 11.94
CA ALA A 821 -16.46 3.91 12.05
C ALA A 821 -15.31 4.92 11.82
N GLY A 822 -15.33 5.57 10.65
CA GLY A 822 -14.27 6.50 10.21
C GLY A 822 -13.09 5.85 9.47
N GLU A 823 -13.14 4.54 9.22
CA GLU A 823 -12.24 3.88 8.27
C GLU A 823 -12.73 4.14 6.83
N SER A 824 -11.84 4.08 5.83
CA SER A 824 -12.22 4.19 4.42
C SER A 824 -12.56 2.81 3.84
N ASP A 825 -13.51 2.75 2.90
CA ASP A 825 -13.92 1.51 2.22
C ASP A 825 -12.81 0.84 1.39
N ALA A 826 -11.70 1.55 1.15
CA ALA A 826 -10.55 1.07 0.39
C ALA A 826 -9.46 0.41 1.25
N ALA A 827 -9.42 0.68 2.56
CA ALA A 827 -8.36 0.18 3.44
C ALA A 827 -8.67 -1.21 4.00
N ALA A 828 -7.65 -2.05 4.16
CA ALA A 828 -7.77 -3.33 4.84
C ALA A 828 -8.18 -3.13 6.32
N PRO A 829 -9.19 -3.86 6.84
CA PRO A 829 -9.64 -3.71 8.23
C PRO A 829 -8.54 -3.96 9.25
N LYS A 830 -8.47 -3.11 10.28
CA LYS A 830 -7.46 -3.20 11.35
C LYS A 830 -8.06 -3.80 12.61
N PHE A 831 -7.46 -4.87 13.12
CA PHE A 831 -7.94 -5.61 14.29
C PHE A 831 -6.83 -6.44 14.94
N ASP A 832 -7.06 -6.83 16.20
CA ASP A 832 -6.18 -7.79 16.89
C ASP A 832 -6.34 -9.20 16.30
N ARG A 833 -5.31 -9.66 15.57
CA ARG A 833 -5.21 -11.03 15.02
C ARG A 833 -5.32 -12.11 16.10
N ALA A 834 -4.95 -11.82 17.35
CA ALA A 834 -5.06 -12.79 18.43
C ALA A 834 -6.51 -13.06 18.89
N ALA A 835 -7.43 -12.14 18.62
CA ALA A 835 -8.83 -12.24 19.04
C ALA A 835 -9.76 -12.91 18.00
N VAL A 836 -9.22 -13.26 16.83
CA VAL A 836 -9.91 -13.90 15.70
C VAL A 836 -10.53 -15.24 16.10
N VAL A 837 -11.73 -15.54 15.59
CA VAL A 837 -12.47 -16.77 15.88
C VAL A 837 -12.86 -17.52 14.60
N PRO A 838 -12.46 -18.80 14.42
CA PRO A 838 -12.98 -19.64 13.35
C PRO A 838 -14.43 -20.07 13.63
N LEU A 839 -15.30 -20.01 12.62
CA LEU A 839 -16.66 -20.56 12.64
C LEU A 839 -16.66 -22.08 12.37
N ALA A 840 -15.81 -22.82 13.09
CA ALA A 840 -15.63 -24.27 13.00
C ALA A 840 -15.24 -24.91 14.35
N PRO A 841 -15.57 -26.18 14.60
CA PRO A 841 -16.34 -27.09 13.73
C PRO A 841 -17.85 -26.84 13.80
N ALA A 842 -18.54 -26.89 12.66
CA ALA A 842 -19.97 -26.67 12.57
C ALA A 842 -20.64 -27.66 11.60
N PRO A 843 -21.74 -28.33 11.97
CA PRO A 843 -22.37 -29.30 11.08
C PRO A 843 -23.19 -28.65 9.94
N ALA A 844 -23.47 -29.43 8.90
CA ALA A 844 -24.31 -29.04 7.78
C ALA A 844 -25.68 -28.50 8.23
N GLY A 845 -26.09 -27.36 7.69
CA GLY A 845 -27.32 -26.66 8.05
C GLY A 845 -27.21 -25.73 9.25
N THR A 846 -26.02 -25.52 9.85
CA THR A 846 -25.82 -24.56 10.95
C THR A 846 -26.14 -23.12 10.55
N PHE A 847 -26.77 -22.37 11.45
CA PHE A 847 -26.95 -20.92 11.28
C PHE A 847 -25.70 -20.17 11.69
N PHE A 848 -25.13 -19.37 10.77
CA PHE A 848 -24.20 -18.27 11.07
C PHE A 848 -24.86 -16.94 10.69
N ALA A 849 -24.60 -15.89 11.46
CA ALA A 849 -24.97 -14.52 11.10
C ALA A 849 -24.01 -13.51 11.73
N TRP A 850 -23.81 -12.36 11.08
CA TRP A 850 -23.04 -11.24 11.61
C TRP A 850 -23.63 -9.89 11.17
N ALA A 851 -23.41 -8.85 11.97
CA ALA A 851 -23.71 -7.48 11.56
C ALA A 851 -22.85 -7.14 10.34
N GLY A 852 -23.38 -6.41 9.36
CA GLY A 852 -22.71 -6.20 8.06
C GLY A 852 -21.30 -5.60 8.10
N ASN A 853 -20.96 -4.90 9.18
CA ASN A 853 -19.67 -4.27 9.42
C ASN A 853 -18.70 -5.15 10.24
N THR A 854 -19.06 -6.40 10.52
CA THR A 854 -18.20 -7.35 11.22
C THR A 854 -17.12 -7.84 10.26
N VAL A 855 -15.85 -7.68 10.64
CA VAL A 855 -14.73 -8.15 9.83
C VAL A 855 -14.75 -9.68 9.77
N HIS A 856 -14.70 -10.23 8.55
CA HIS A 856 -14.73 -11.66 8.32
C HIS A 856 -14.02 -12.03 7.00
N TRP A 857 -13.69 -13.32 6.82
CA TRP A 857 -13.12 -13.88 5.59
C TRP A 857 -13.31 -15.40 5.55
N GLY A 858 -13.00 -16.04 4.42
CA GLY A 858 -12.98 -17.50 4.28
C GLY A 858 -11.56 -18.02 4.09
N SER A 859 -11.19 -19.06 4.85
CA SER A 859 -9.92 -19.77 4.65
C SER A 859 -9.91 -20.69 3.42
N GLY A 860 -8.73 -21.10 2.99
CA GLY A 860 -8.53 -22.11 1.93
C GLY A 860 -8.90 -23.52 2.38
N CYS A 861 -8.97 -24.46 1.44
CA CYS A 861 -9.10 -25.89 1.75
C CYS A 861 -7.71 -26.53 1.79
N ALA A 862 -7.36 -27.20 2.89
CA ALA A 862 -6.13 -27.97 2.98
C ALA A 862 -6.18 -29.18 2.03
N GLU A 863 -5.08 -29.45 1.32
CA GLU A 863 -5.02 -30.50 0.27
C GLU A 863 -5.42 -31.90 0.77
N LYS A 864 -5.18 -32.19 2.06
CA LYS A 864 -5.41 -33.49 2.70
C LYS A 864 -6.55 -33.45 3.71
N ALA A 865 -7.44 -32.46 3.61
CA ALA A 865 -8.61 -32.35 4.49
C ALA A 865 -9.45 -33.63 4.44
N ALA A 866 -9.88 -34.12 5.61
CA ALA A 866 -10.71 -35.32 5.70
C ALA A 866 -12.18 -35.02 5.33
N ALA A 867 -12.60 -33.75 5.44
CA ALA A 867 -13.91 -33.27 5.03
C ALA A 867 -13.89 -32.80 3.57
N ALA A 868 -15.05 -32.85 2.91
CA ALA A 868 -15.21 -32.26 1.59
C ALA A 868 -15.04 -30.72 1.65
N PRO A 869 -14.55 -30.06 0.59
CA PRO A 869 -14.49 -28.61 0.49
C PRO A 869 -15.83 -27.94 0.83
N ARG A 870 -15.78 -26.81 1.54
CA ARG A 870 -16.99 -26.11 2.01
C ARG A 870 -17.94 -25.72 0.89
N GLU A 871 -19.20 -26.09 1.07
CA GLU A 871 -20.35 -25.59 0.31
C GLU A 871 -21.29 -24.83 1.22
N SER A 872 -21.89 -23.75 0.73
CA SER A 872 -22.77 -22.90 1.54
C SER A 872 -23.72 -22.01 0.73
N LEU A 873 -24.68 -21.40 1.43
CA LEU A 873 -25.57 -20.35 0.94
C LEU A 873 -25.37 -19.08 1.79
N ALA A 874 -25.45 -17.90 1.16
CA ALA A 874 -25.39 -16.61 1.84
C ALA A 874 -26.53 -15.67 1.41
N PHE A 875 -26.95 -14.83 2.35
CA PHE A 875 -28.14 -13.99 2.29
C PHE A 875 -27.85 -12.69 3.05
N VAL A 876 -28.38 -11.55 2.58
CA VAL A 876 -28.38 -10.31 3.35
C VAL A 876 -29.81 -9.92 3.71
N PHE A 877 -30.10 -9.90 5.01
CA PHE A 877 -31.36 -9.40 5.54
C PHE A 877 -31.15 -8.00 6.11
N ARG A 878 -32.11 -7.10 5.88
CA ARG A 878 -32.03 -5.75 6.43
C ARG A 878 -33.39 -5.16 6.76
N ARG A 879 -33.39 -4.12 7.57
CA ARG A 879 -34.52 -3.22 7.71
C ARG A 879 -34.74 -2.48 6.39
N LYS A 880 -36.00 -2.28 6.03
CA LYS A 880 -36.42 -1.57 4.80
C LYS A 880 -35.96 -0.11 4.77
N SER A 881 -35.77 0.49 5.94
CA SER A 881 -35.24 1.84 6.15
C SER A 881 -33.72 1.97 5.99
N ALA A 882 -32.97 0.86 5.96
CA ALA A 882 -31.51 0.89 5.80
C ALA A 882 -31.11 1.36 4.39
N ARG A 883 -30.02 2.13 4.30
CA ARG A 883 -29.40 2.55 3.04
C ARG A 883 -28.58 1.38 2.50
N CYS A 884 -29.15 0.51 1.68
CA CYS A 884 -28.42 -0.67 1.19
C CYS A 884 -28.90 -1.16 -0.18
N ASP A 885 -27.99 -1.84 -0.89
CA ASP A 885 -27.98 -2.19 -2.32
C ASP A 885 -29.07 -1.54 -3.20
N ARG A 886 -28.67 -0.50 -3.95
CA ARG A 886 -29.55 0.24 -4.88
C ARG A 886 -29.69 -0.42 -6.26
N ARG A 887 -29.01 -1.55 -6.53
CA ARG A 887 -28.93 -2.16 -7.88
C ARG A 887 -30.18 -2.94 -8.28
N ALA A 888 -31.05 -3.31 -7.33
CA ALA A 888 -32.34 -3.95 -7.59
C ALA A 888 -33.34 -3.73 -6.44
N GLU A 889 -34.63 -4.01 -6.70
CA GLU A 889 -35.68 -3.94 -5.68
C GLU A 889 -35.54 -5.11 -4.67
N PRO A 890 -35.53 -4.85 -3.35
CA PRO A 890 -35.38 -5.90 -2.36
C PRO A 890 -36.63 -6.78 -2.25
N LEU A 891 -36.44 -8.05 -1.95
CA LEU A 891 -37.51 -9.02 -1.82
C LEU A 891 -38.22 -8.84 -0.46
N THR A 892 -39.55 -8.76 -0.46
CA THR A 892 -40.33 -8.80 0.79
C THR A 892 -40.57 -10.25 1.22
N ARG A 893 -40.89 -10.45 2.51
CA ARG A 893 -41.30 -11.76 3.02
C ARG A 893 -42.50 -12.30 2.23
N ALA A 894 -43.43 -11.41 1.86
CA ALA A 894 -44.55 -11.72 0.97
C ALA A 894 -44.09 -12.10 -0.46
N ALA A 895 -43.08 -11.47 -1.06
CA ALA A 895 -42.57 -11.88 -2.38
C ALA A 895 -41.90 -13.28 -2.36
N CYS A 896 -41.36 -13.68 -1.21
CA CYS A 896 -40.74 -14.99 -0.98
C CYS A 896 -41.75 -16.08 -0.54
N ALA A 897 -42.80 -15.70 0.18
CA ALA A 897 -43.80 -16.62 0.75
C ALA A 897 -45.12 -16.68 -0.03
N CYS A 898 -45.51 -15.60 -0.72
CA CYS A 898 -46.59 -15.57 -1.71
C CYS A 898 -45.98 -15.88 -3.08
N ALA A 899 -46.36 -16.95 -3.77
CA ALA A 899 -47.71 -17.49 -3.87
C ALA A 899 -48.11 -18.57 -2.85
N ARG A 900 -48.78 -18.15 -1.76
CA ARG A 900 -49.84 -18.92 -1.12
C ARG A 900 -51.14 -18.63 -1.87
N LEU A 901 -51.14 -18.98 -3.16
CA LEU A 901 -52.36 -19.08 -3.95
C LEU A 901 -53.23 -20.20 -3.36
N ASP A 902 -54.51 -20.24 -3.75
CA ASP A 902 -55.48 -21.28 -3.35
C ASP A 902 -55.11 -22.71 -3.84
N ASP A 903 -53.92 -22.88 -4.43
CA ASP A 903 -53.34 -24.12 -4.95
C ASP A 903 -52.19 -24.72 -4.10
N GLY A 904 -51.73 -24.01 -3.05
CA GLY A 904 -50.82 -24.57 -2.04
C GLY A 904 -49.31 -24.56 -2.37
N ARG A 905 -48.86 -23.65 -3.23
CA ARG A 905 -47.43 -23.47 -3.59
C ARG A 905 -46.60 -22.72 -2.52
N ARG A 906 -45.27 -22.72 -2.70
CA ARG A 906 -44.27 -21.97 -1.89
C ARG A 906 -43.15 -21.40 -2.79
N GLY A 907 -42.60 -20.25 -2.41
CA GLY A 907 -41.49 -19.59 -3.11
C GLY A 907 -41.93 -18.70 -4.30
N PRO A 908 -41.04 -17.83 -4.81
CA PRO A 908 -41.30 -17.03 -6.01
C PRO A 908 -41.56 -17.92 -7.24
N PRO A 909 -42.26 -17.45 -8.29
CA PRO A 909 -42.42 -18.20 -9.54
C PRO A 909 -41.09 -18.30 -10.30
N LEU A 910 -40.91 -19.34 -11.13
CA LEU A 910 -39.64 -19.61 -11.84
C LEU A 910 -39.09 -18.39 -12.63
N PRO A 911 -39.88 -17.59 -13.38
CA PRO A 911 -39.38 -16.38 -14.03
C PRO A 911 -38.83 -15.32 -13.07
N ALA A 912 -39.31 -15.26 -11.83
CA ALA A 912 -38.74 -14.38 -10.80
C ALA A 912 -37.44 -14.98 -10.24
N ARG A 913 -37.39 -16.29 -9.97
CA ARG A 913 -36.17 -16.98 -9.52
C ARG A 913 -35.03 -16.83 -10.53
N LEU A 914 -35.31 -16.96 -11.84
CA LEU A 914 -34.32 -16.73 -12.90
C LEU A 914 -33.74 -15.31 -12.86
N LYS A 915 -34.58 -14.28 -12.69
CA LYS A 915 -34.12 -12.88 -12.54
C LYS A 915 -33.26 -12.67 -11.30
N ILE A 916 -33.63 -13.28 -10.17
CA ILE A 916 -32.85 -13.21 -8.92
C ILE A 916 -31.48 -13.85 -9.12
N VAL A 917 -31.40 -15.04 -9.72
CA VAL A 917 -30.12 -15.70 -10.03
C VAL A 917 -29.29 -14.89 -11.03
N GLN A 918 -29.90 -14.32 -12.07
CA GLN A 918 -29.19 -13.44 -13.02
C GLN A 918 -28.64 -12.17 -12.35
N HIS A 919 -29.37 -11.58 -11.41
CA HIS A 919 -28.91 -10.41 -10.65
C HIS A 919 -27.77 -10.77 -9.69
N ALA A 920 -27.92 -11.86 -8.93
CA ALA A 920 -26.86 -12.39 -8.07
C ALA A 920 -25.54 -12.65 -8.83
N MET A 921 -25.63 -13.21 -10.05
CA MET A 921 -24.45 -13.42 -10.90
C MET A 921 -23.75 -12.11 -11.31
N THR A 922 -24.47 -10.99 -11.40
CA THR A 922 -23.86 -9.67 -11.62
C THR A 922 -23.21 -9.12 -10.34
N CYS A 923 -23.86 -9.26 -9.19
CA CYS A 923 -23.29 -8.80 -7.91
C CYS A 923 -22.01 -9.56 -7.53
N PHE A 924 -21.95 -10.84 -7.88
CA PHE A 924 -20.81 -11.71 -7.68
C PHE A 924 -20.10 -12.05 -9.00
N GLU A 925 -20.06 -11.11 -9.96
CA GLU A 925 -19.37 -11.31 -11.25
C GLU A 925 -17.85 -11.48 -11.05
N HIS A 926 -17.26 -10.76 -10.08
CA HIS A 926 -15.91 -11.04 -9.60
C HIS A 926 -15.77 -12.52 -9.19
N TRP A 927 -16.75 -13.08 -8.47
CA TRP A 927 -16.70 -14.45 -7.99
C TRP A 927 -16.85 -15.51 -9.10
N TYR A 928 -17.73 -15.24 -10.08
CA TYR A 928 -18.08 -16.21 -11.13
C TYR A 928 -17.25 -16.08 -12.43
N GLY A 929 -16.38 -15.07 -12.54
CA GLY A 929 -15.75 -14.67 -13.80
C GLY A 929 -16.74 -13.97 -14.73
N ASP A 930 -16.40 -13.78 -16.02
CA ASP A 930 -17.36 -13.21 -16.99
C ASP A 930 -18.66 -14.05 -17.03
N THR A 931 -19.73 -13.46 -16.52
CA THR A 931 -21.03 -14.11 -16.43
C THR A 931 -21.94 -13.78 -17.61
N ALA A 932 -21.54 -12.90 -18.54
CA ALA A 932 -22.40 -12.44 -19.65
C ALA A 932 -22.97 -13.61 -20.46
N ALA A 933 -22.12 -14.56 -20.86
CA ALA A 933 -22.55 -15.75 -21.60
C ALA A 933 -23.52 -16.64 -20.78
N THR A 934 -23.35 -16.75 -19.47
CA THR A 934 -24.20 -17.58 -18.61
C THR A 934 -25.51 -16.89 -18.25
N ARG A 935 -25.50 -15.57 -18.00
CA ARG A 935 -26.71 -14.73 -17.86
C ARG A 935 -27.57 -14.76 -19.13
N ALA A 936 -26.94 -14.73 -20.30
CA ALA A 936 -27.62 -14.92 -21.58
C ALA A 936 -28.26 -16.32 -21.69
N LYS A 937 -27.53 -17.39 -21.36
CA LYS A 937 -28.07 -18.77 -21.31
C LYS A 937 -29.24 -18.94 -20.33
N LEU A 938 -29.29 -18.18 -19.24
CA LEU A 938 -30.40 -18.19 -18.27
C LEU A 938 -31.65 -17.43 -18.75
N THR A 939 -31.58 -16.70 -19.86
CA THR A 939 -32.72 -15.97 -20.42
C THR A 939 -33.60 -16.92 -21.23
N PRO A 940 -34.88 -17.14 -20.89
CA PRO A 940 -35.77 -17.99 -21.67
C PRO A 940 -35.89 -17.48 -23.11
N SER A 941 -35.76 -18.40 -24.07
CA SER A 941 -35.98 -18.07 -25.48
C SER A 941 -37.40 -17.54 -25.68
N GLN A 942 -37.56 -16.38 -26.34
CA GLN A 942 -38.88 -15.90 -26.70
C GLN A 942 -39.50 -16.82 -27.77
N THR A 943 -40.23 -17.84 -27.34
CA THR A 943 -41.21 -18.49 -28.21
C THR A 943 -42.29 -17.47 -28.53
N THR A 944 -42.26 -16.97 -29.76
CA THR A 944 -43.36 -16.21 -30.37
C THR A 944 -44.67 -17.00 -30.22
N ASN A 945 -45.68 -16.39 -29.58
CA ASN A 945 -47.08 -16.75 -29.77
C ASN A 945 -47.60 -16.15 -31.08
#